data_AF-A0A061IDE0-F1
#
_entry.id   AF-A0A061IDE0-F1
#
_cell.length_a   1.000
_cell.length_b   1.000
_cell.length_c   1.000
_cell.angle_alpha   90.00
_cell.angle_beta   90.00
_cell.angle_gamma   90.00
#
_symmetry.space_group_name_H-M   'P 1'
#
loop_
_entity.id
_entity.type
_entity.pdbx_description
1 polymer ?
#
loop_
_entity_poly.entity_id
_entity_poly.type
_entity_poly.pdbx_seq_one_letter_code
_entity_poly.pdbx_strand_id
1 'polypeptide(L)'
;MRFWRRGLVLQALKSSWGICRIHRQPPPPPVPKVVATWEAISLGKQPVPEYFNFAHDVLDEWSRLEKAGHRPPNPAFWWVNGSGAEVKWTFEELGKQSRKAANVLEGVCGLQPGDRMMLVLPRLPDWWLISVACIRTGVVMIPGVSQLTSKDLKYRLLASRAKSIITSDALAPKVDAISADCPSLQTKLLVSDTSRPGWINFRELLREASAEHNCVRTKSQDSLAIYFTSGTTGAPKMVEHSQCSYGLGFVASGRRWMALTESDIFWNTTDTGWVKAAWTLFSAWPNGACIFVHELPRVDAKTILNTLCRFPITTMCCVPTLFRLLVQEDLTRYKFQSLRHCLTGGEALNPDVRDKWKSQTGLELHEGYGQSETVVICGNSRGSTIKSGSMGKASPPYDVQIVDEEGNILPPGKEGNIAVRIKPTRPFCFFNCYLENPEKTASSEKGDFYITGDQAHKDKDGYFWFSGRNDDVINSSSYRIGPVEVESALAEHPAVLECAVVSSPDPIRGEVVKAFIVLSPAYTSHDPEALTRELQEHVKKVTAPYKYPRKVAFISELPKTVSGKILRSTLRNQEKYGNANVWKYFTALVDGQIFCLHGGLSPPIDTLDNIRALDCLQEVPHEGPICDLLWSDPDDRGGWGISPRGAGYTFGQDISETFNHANGLTLVSRAHQLVMEGYNWCHDQNVVTIFSAPNYCYHCGNQAAIMELDDTLKYSFLQFDPAPRRGEPHVTRRTPDYFL
;
A
#
# COMPACT_ATOMS: atom_id res chain seq x y z
N MET A 1 -82.44 31.52 -21.12
CA MET A 1 -82.34 31.59 -19.63
C MET A 1 -82.85 30.28 -19.04
N ARG A 2 -82.21 29.73 -17.99
CA ARG A 2 -82.65 28.54 -17.18
C ARG A 2 -82.76 27.20 -17.97
N PHE A 3 -82.60 26.00 -17.40
CA PHE A 3 -81.99 25.49 -16.14
C PHE A 3 -80.92 24.44 -16.53
N TRP A 4 -79.84 24.06 -15.81
CA TRP A 4 -79.33 24.29 -14.43
C TRP A 4 -79.96 23.52 -13.25
N ARG A 5 -79.57 22.23 -13.06
CA ARG A 5 -79.02 21.60 -11.81
C ARG A 5 -79.17 20.05 -11.78
N ARG A 6 -78.08 19.30 -12.01
CA ARG A 6 -77.72 17.97 -11.40
C ARG A 6 -76.49 17.40 -12.12
N GLY A 7 -75.31 17.42 -11.49
CA GLY A 7 -74.07 16.88 -12.10
C GLY A 7 -72.77 17.04 -11.30
N LEU A 8 -72.80 17.60 -10.09
CA LEU A 8 -71.61 18.15 -9.39
C LEU A 8 -71.35 17.49 -8.01
N VAL A 9 -71.56 16.18 -7.88
CA VAL A 9 -71.37 15.44 -6.61
C VAL A 9 -70.42 14.22 -6.75
N LEU A 10 -70.12 13.75 -7.96
CA LEU A 10 -69.33 12.53 -8.20
C LEU A 10 -67.83 12.76 -8.47
N GLN A 11 -67.32 13.98 -8.23
CA GLN A 11 -65.93 14.36 -8.49
C GLN A 11 -65.10 14.64 -7.22
N ALA A 12 -65.67 14.45 -6.03
CA ALA A 12 -65.08 14.83 -4.73
C ALA A 12 -64.54 13.68 -3.86
N LEU A 13 -64.42 12.45 -4.41
CA LEU A 13 -63.87 11.27 -3.70
C LEU A 13 -62.65 10.64 -4.41
N LYS A 14 -61.98 11.38 -5.30
CA LYS A 14 -60.78 10.92 -6.03
C LYS A 14 -59.48 11.65 -5.65
N SER A 15 -59.45 12.39 -4.54
CA SER A 15 -58.36 13.33 -4.20
C SER A 15 -57.84 13.23 -2.75
N SER A 16 -57.82 12.03 -2.15
CA SER A 16 -57.35 11.86 -0.75
C SER A 16 -56.54 10.57 -0.48
N TRP A 17 -56.10 9.84 -1.51
CA TRP A 17 -55.25 8.63 -1.38
C TRP A 17 -53.90 8.76 -2.11
N GLY A 18 -53.36 9.98 -2.18
CA GLY A 18 -52.01 10.26 -2.66
C GLY A 18 -51.08 10.64 -1.52
N ILE A 19 -50.44 9.65 -0.87
CA ILE A 19 -49.19 9.73 -0.08
C ILE A 19 -48.73 8.28 0.20
N CYS A 20 -47.41 8.05 0.18
CA CYS A 20 -46.75 6.77 0.55
C CYS A 20 -47.09 5.49 -0.25
N ARG A 21 -46.88 5.51 -1.58
CA ARG A 21 -46.47 4.27 -2.29
C ARG A 21 -44.97 4.05 -2.15
N ILE A 22 -44.57 3.37 -1.08
CA ILE A 22 -43.22 2.80 -0.95
C ILE A 22 -42.97 1.90 -2.17
N HIS A 23 -41.94 2.22 -2.96
CA HIS A 23 -41.45 1.33 -4.02
C HIS A 23 -40.87 0.06 -3.39
N ARG A 24 -41.72 -0.95 -3.14
CA ARG A 24 -41.23 -2.31 -2.93
C ARG A 24 -40.64 -2.79 -4.26
N GLN A 25 -39.32 -2.97 -4.28
CA GLN A 25 -38.63 -3.56 -5.41
C GLN A 25 -39.19 -4.97 -5.68
N PRO A 26 -39.18 -5.44 -6.94
CA PRO A 26 -39.40 -6.86 -7.20
C PRO A 26 -38.36 -7.69 -6.44
N PRO A 27 -38.70 -8.91 -5.99
CA PRO A 27 -37.72 -9.78 -5.35
C PRO A 27 -36.56 -10.06 -6.31
N PRO A 28 -35.32 -10.26 -5.81
CA PRO A 28 -34.21 -10.67 -6.66
C PRO A 28 -34.57 -11.99 -7.37
N PRO A 29 -34.04 -12.22 -8.59
CA PRO A 29 -34.31 -13.44 -9.35
C PRO A 29 -33.91 -14.70 -8.55
N PRO A 30 -34.55 -15.85 -8.83
CA PRO A 30 -34.27 -17.10 -8.11
C PRO A 30 -32.79 -17.45 -8.20
N VAL A 31 -32.17 -17.61 -7.04
CA VAL A 31 -30.72 -17.82 -6.92
C VAL A 31 -30.40 -19.28 -7.30
N PRO A 32 -29.42 -19.54 -8.18
CA PRO A 32 -28.90 -20.89 -8.37
C PRO A 32 -28.42 -21.45 -7.03
N LYS A 33 -28.86 -22.66 -6.66
CA LYS A 33 -28.69 -23.23 -5.30
C LYS A 33 -27.26 -23.14 -4.77
N VAL A 34 -26.29 -23.33 -5.66
CA VAL A 34 -24.84 -23.21 -5.47
C VAL A 34 -24.47 -21.88 -4.82
N VAL A 35 -24.90 -20.75 -5.40
CA VAL A 35 -24.59 -19.40 -4.91
C VAL A 35 -25.25 -19.13 -3.56
N ALA A 36 -26.44 -19.68 -3.32
CA ALA A 36 -27.14 -19.55 -2.04
C ALA A 36 -26.40 -20.28 -0.91
N THR A 37 -25.87 -21.49 -1.17
CA THR A 37 -25.03 -22.23 -0.21
C THR A 37 -23.74 -21.47 0.10
N TRP A 38 -23.03 -21.01 -0.94
CA TRP A 38 -21.78 -20.26 -0.75
C TRP A 38 -22.02 -18.92 -0.03
N GLU A 39 -23.12 -18.20 -0.30
CA GLU A 39 -23.49 -17.01 0.47
C GLU A 39 -23.81 -17.37 1.94
N ALA A 40 -24.50 -18.48 2.21
CA ALA A 40 -24.81 -18.89 3.58
C ALA A 40 -23.53 -19.18 4.41
N ILE A 41 -22.55 -19.84 3.83
CA ILE A 41 -21.22 -20.06 4.45
C ILE A 41 -20.49 -18.72 4.61
N SER A 42 -20.44 -17.89 3.56
CA SER A 42 -19.84 -16.54 3.57
C SER A 42 -20.41 -15.62 4.66
N LEU A 43 -21.68 -15.80 5.03
CA LEU A 43 -22.36 -15.08 6.11
C LEU A 43 -22.23 -15.73 7.49
N GLY A 44 -21.46 -16.80 7.64
CA GLY A 44 -21.32 -17.55 8.91
C GLY A 44 -22.57 -18.32 9.34
N LYS A 45 -23.53 -18.53 8.44
CA LYS A 45 -24.80 -19.26 8.73
C LYS A 45 -24.68 -20.77 8.56
N GLN A 46 -23.60 -21.22 7.92
CA GLN A 46 -23.25 -22.62 7.73
C GLN A 46 -21.74 -22.77 8.00
N PRO A 47 -21.28 -23.94 8.48
CA PRO A 47 -19.86 -24.18 8.70
C PRO A 47 -19.09 -24.18 7.37
N VAL A 48 -17.83 -23.77 7.43
CA VAL A 48 -16.90 -23.94 6.32
C VAL A 48 -16.68 -25.44 6.10
N PRO A 49 -16.73 -25.96 4.85
CA PRO A 49 -16.46 -27.37 4.58
C PRO A 49 -14.99 -27.73 4.87
N GLU A 50 -14.69 -29.00 5.10
CA GLU A 50 -13.30 -29.47 5.31
C GLU A 50 -12.45 -29.30 4.03
N TYR A 51 -13.05 -29.63 2.88
CA TYR A 51 -12.46 -29.49 1.56
C TYR A 51 -13.18 -28.40 0.78
N PHE A 52 -12.40 -27.60 0.05
CA PHE A 52 -12.92 -26.61 -0.88
C PHE A 52 -11.85 -26.32 -1.94
N ASN A 53 -12.26 -26.32 -3.20
CA ASN A 53 -11.45 -25.86 -4.31
C ASN A 53 -12.30 -24.98 -5.23
N PHE A 54 -11.90 -23.72 -5.39
CA PHE A 54 -12.71 -22.75 -6.13
C PHE A 54 -12.91 -23.11 -7.62
N ALA A 55 -11.95 -23.78 -8.26
CA ALA A 55 -12.08 -24.17 -9.65
C ALA A 55 -13.08 -25.32 -9.84
N HIS A 56 -13.06 -26.30 -8.94
CA HIS A 56 -13.99 -27.44 -8.95
C HIS A 56 -15.39 -27.04 -8.44
N ASP A 57 -15.47 -26.49 -7.23
CA ASP A 57 -16.73 -26.30 -6.49
C ASP A 57 -17.54 -25.06 -6.94
N VAL A 58 -16.93 -24.20 -7.76
CA VAL A 58 -17.60 -23.00 -8.31
C VAL A 58 -17.53 -22.97 -9.83
N LEU A 59 -16.34 -22.98 -10.44
CA LEU A 59 -16.22 -22.74 -11.89
C LEU A 59 -16.70 -23.94 -12.72
N ASP A 60 -16.31 -25.17 -12.36
CA ASP A 60 -16.76 -26.36 -13.07
C ASP A 60 -18.25 -26.66 -12.83
N GLU A 61 -18.85 -26.21 -11.73
CA GLU A 61 -20.30 -26.28 -11.51
C GLU A 61 -21.06 -25.34 -12.46
N TRP A 62 -20.56 -24.12 -12.73
CA TRP A 62 -21.14 -23.28 -13.79
C TRP A 62 -21.01 -23.90 -15.18
N SER A 63 -19.84 -24.47 -15.49
CA SER A 63 -19.60 -25.24 -16.72
C SER A 63 -20.57 -26.42 -16.85
N ARG A 64 -20.87 -27.13 -15.76
CA ARG A 64 -21.86 -28.21 -15.71
C ARG A 64 -23.28 -27.70 -15.98
N LEU A 65 -23.66 -26.53 -15.47
CA LEU A 65 -24.96 -25.92 -15.70
C LEU A 65 -25.13 -25.44 -17.16
N GLU A 66 -24.08 -24.89 -17.77
CA GLU A 66 -24.05 -24.55 -19.21
C GLU A 66 -24.23 -25.82 -20.06
N LYS A 67 -23.42 -26.87 -19.82
CA LYS A 67 -23.48 -28.16 -20.53
C LYS A 67 -24.82 -28.88 -20.39
N ALA A 68 -25.47 -28.76 -19.24
CA ALA A 68 -26.80 -29.33 -19.00
C ALA A 68 -27.95 -28.51 -19.62
N GLY A 69 -27.65 -27.38 -20.29
CA GLY A 69 -28.66 -26.48 -20.85
C GLY A 69 -29.50 -25.75 -19.79
N HIS A 70 -29.06 -25.74 -18.53
CA HIS A 70 -29.74 -25.03 -17.43
C HIS A 70 -29.43 -23.54 -17.41
N ARG A 71 -28.42 -23.09 -18.15
CA ARG A 71 -28.03 -21.69 -18.32
C ARG A 71 -27.54 -21.47 -19.75
N PRO A 72 -27.80 -20.30 -20.39
CA PRO A 72 -27.15 -19.95 -21.65
C PRO A 72 -25.62 -19.84 -21.48
N PRO A 73 -24.83 -20.11 -22.53
CA PRO A 73 -23.37 -19.99 -22.53
C PRO A 73 -22.93 -18.51 -22.54
N ASN A 74 -23.19 -17.81 -21.45
CA ASN A 74 -22.79 -16.42 -21.25
C ASN A 74 -21.26 -16.36 -21.02
N PRO A 75 -20.56 -15.31 -21.49
CA PRO A 75 -19.13 -15.17 -21.22
C PRO A 75 -18.83 -15.10 -19.71
N ALA A 76 -17.99 -15.99 -19.21
CA ALA A 76 -17.36 -15.89 -17.89
C ALA A 76 -16.25 -14.82 -17.88
N PHE A 77 -15.62 -14.62 -19.03
CA PHE A 77 -14.49 -13.71 -19.22
C PHE A 77 -14.55 -13.05 -20.60
N TRP A 78 -14.27 -11.74 -20.65
CA TRP A 78 -14.15 -10.96 -21.88
C TRP A 78 -13.00 -9.97 -21.76
N TRP A 79 -11.95 -10.18 -22.55
CA TRP A 79 -10.81 -9.27 -22.66
C TRP A 79 -10.79 -8.53 -24.00
N VAL A 80 -10.32 -7.29 -23.99
CA VAL A 80 -10.07 -6.48 -25.19
C VAL A 80 -8.74 -5.70 -25.07
N ASN A 81 -8.02 -5.51 -26.18
CA ASN A 81 -6.78 -4.71 -26.20
C ASN A 81 -6.99 -3.21 -26.52
N GLY A 82 -8.16 -2.85 -27.05
CA GLY A 82 -8.48 -1.49 -27.51
C GLY A 82 -8.17 -1.19 -28.98
N SER A 83 -7.36 -2.01 -29.66
CA SER A 83 -7.10 -1.90 -31.11
C SER A 83 -7.92 -2.86 -31.99
N GLY A 84 -8.73 -3.74 -31.37
CA GLY A 84 -9.73 -4.56 -32.05
C GLY A 84 -9.64 -6.06 -31.77
N ALA A 85 -8.58 -6.53 -31.09
CA ALA A 85 -8.52 -7.90 -30.63
C ALA A 85 -9.41 -8.08 -29.38
N GLU A 86 -10.20 -9.16 -29.38
CA GLU A 86 -11.03 -9.58 -28.26
C GLU A 86 -10.81 -11.06 -27.96
N VAL A 87 -10.86 -11.45 -26.69
CA VAL A 87 -10.90 -12.84 -26.23
C VAL A 87 -12.13 -13.00 -25.35
N LYS A 88 -12.95 -14.02 -25.63
CA LYS A 88 -14.15 -14.35 -24.85
C LYS A 88 -14.08 -15.83 -24.48
N TRP A 89 -14.47 -16.13 -23.25
CA TRP A 89 -14.63 -17.51 -22.77
C TRP A 89 -15.93 -17.64 -21.98
N THR A 90 -16.73 -18.65 -22.29
CA THR A 90 -17.80 -19.17 -21.42
C THR A 90 -17.22 -19.85 -20.15
N PHE A 91 -18.04 -20.31 -19.21
CA PHE A 91 -17.52 -21.11 -18.09
C PHE A 91 -17.00 -22.47 -18.58
N GLU A 92 -17.60 -23.06 -19.61
CA GLU A 92 -17.06 -24.24 -20.29
C GLU A 92 -15.66 -23.99 -20.89
N GLU A 93 -15.49 -22.91 -21.67
CA GLU A 93 -14.22 -22.61 -22.33
C GLU A 93 -13.13 -22.25 -21.31
N LEU A 94 -13.45 -21.45 -20.30
CA LEU A 94 -12.54 -21.16 -19.19
C LEU A 94 -12.16 -22.45 -18.44
N GLY A 95 -13.10 -23.34 -18.20
CA GLY A 95 -12.85 -24.67 -17.62
C GLY A 95 -11.88 -25.49 -18.48
N LYS A 96 -12.13 -25.56 -19.79
CA LYS A 96 -11.26 -26.26 -20.75
C LYS A 96 -9.85 -25.70 -20.75
N GLN A 97 -9.68 -24.39 -20.94
CA GLN A 97 -8.35 -23.78 -20.99
C GLN A 97 -7.62 -23.91 -19.64
N SER A 98 -8.30 -23.72 -18.50
CA SER A 98 -7.65 -23.77 -17.19
C SER A 98 -7.15 -25.16 -16.81
N ARG A 99 -7.79 -26.23 -17.29
CA ARG A 99 -7.26 -27.60 -17.18
C ARG A 99 -6.01 -27.83 -18.05
N LYS A 100 -5.96 -27.27 -19.27
CA LYS A 100 -4.73 -27.25 -20.08
C LYS A 100 -3.59 -26.54 -19.35
N ALA A 101 -3.87 -25.36 -18.78
CA ALA A 101 -2.89 -24.61 -18.01
C ALA A 101 -2.44 -25.35 -16.74
N ALA A 102 -3.33 -26.03 -16.02
CA ALA A 102 -2.99 -26.86 -14.87
C ALA A 102 -2.01 -27.98 -15.22
N ASN A 103 -2.27 -28.70 -16.33
CA ASN A 103 -1.36 -29.73 -16.85
C ASN A 103 0.04 -29.17 -17.24
N VAL A 104 0.15 -27.91 -17.67
CA VAL A 104 1.45 -27.26 -17.92
C VAL A 104 2.22 -26.99 -16.61
N LEU A 105 1.52 -26.60 -15.55
CA LEU A 105 2.14 -26.35 -14.23
C LEU A 105 2.60 -27.65 -13.55
N GLU A 106 1.77 -28.69 -13.53
CA GLU A 106 2.13 -29.99 -12.94
C GLU A 106 3.18 -30.74 -13.77
N GLY A 107 3.03 -30.73 -15.11
CA GLY A 107 3.89 -31.47 -16.03
C GLY A 107 5.25 -30.80 -16.24
N VAL A 108 5.32 -29.85 -17.18
CA VAL A 108 6.61 -29.26 -17.61
C VAL A 108 7.26 -28.42 -16.51
N CYS A 109 6.47 -27.82 -15.60
CA CYS A 109 7.01 -27.02 -14.52
C CYS A 109 7.28 -27.82 -13.23
N GLY A 110 6.80 -29.07 -13.13
CA GLY A 110 6.99 -29.97 -11.99
C GLY A 110 6.34 -29.52 -10.68
N LEU A 111 5.48 -28.50 -10.70
CA LEU A 111 4.95 -27.86 -9.49
C LEU A 111 3.97 -28.78 -8.75
N GLN A 112 4.15 -28.87 -7.43
CA GLN A 112 3.33 -29.68 -6.55
C GLN A 112 2.36 -28.80 -5.72
N PRO A 113 1.29 -29.36 -5.13
CA PRO A 113 0.44 -28.63 -4.18
C PRO A 113 1.27 -28.02 -3.04
N GLY A 114 1.01 -26.74 -2.73
CA GLY A 114 1.77 -25.95 -1.76
C GLY A 114 3.01 -25.25 -2.32
N ASP A 115 3.49 -25.61 -3.53
CA ASP A 115 4.56 -24.87 -4.18
C ASP A 115 4.13 -23.46 -4.56
N ARG A 116 5.07 -22.53 -4.55
CA ARG A 116 4.82 -21.09 -4.72
C ARG A 116 5.22 -20.62 -6.11
N MET A 117 4.28 -19.99 -6.83
CA MET A 117 4.50 -19.44 -8.18
C MET A 117 4.28 -17.93 -8.19
N MET A 118 5.30 -17.17 -8.61
CA MET A 118 5.20 -15.72 -8.80
C MET A 118 4.56 -15.40 -10.15
N LEU A 119 3.48 -14.61 -10.13
CA LEU A 119 2.61 -14.35 -11.28
C LEU A 119 2.65 -12.84 -11.60
N VAL A 120 3.52 -12.45 -12.54
CA VAL A 120 3.82 -11.04 -12.84
C VAL A 120 3.51 -10.75 -14.32
N LEU A 121 2.23 -10.61 -14.65
CA LEU A 121 1.76 -10.30 -16.00
C LEU A 121 0.95 -9.00 -15.98
N PRO A 122 0.95 -8.21 -17.08
CA PRO A 122 -0.06 -7.17 -17.27
C PRO A 122 -1.47 -7.78 -17.43
N ARG A 123 -2.49 -6.95 -17.72
CA ARG A 123 -3.88 -7.38 -17.93
C ARG A 123 -4.06 -8.17 -19.25
N LEU A 124 -3.49 -9.37 -19.31
CA LEU A 124 -3.60 -10.34 -20.40
C LEU A 124 -4.49 -11.52 -19.97
N PRO A 125 -5.24 -12.16 -20.90
CA PRO A 125 -6.11 -13.30 -20.59
C PRO A 125 -5.40 -14.43 -19.84
N ASP A 126 -4.12 -14.63 -20.16
CA ASP A 126 -3.22 -15.61 -19.55
C ASP A 126 -3.18 -15.49 -18.00
N TRP A 127 -3.24 -14.27 -17.44
CA TRP A 127 -3.16 -14.08 -15.98
C TRP A 127 -4.34 -14.75 -15.25
N TRP A 128 -5.57 -14.51 -15.69
CA TRP A 128 -6.77 -15.15 -15.12
C TRP A 128 -6.73 -16.67 -15.30
N LEU A 129 -6.25 -17.12 -16.46
CA LEU A 129 -6.11 -18.52 -16.79
C LEU A 129 -5.14 -19.24 -15.83
N ILE A 130 -3.98 -18.64 -15.57
CA ILE A 130 -2.96 -19.17 -14.67
C ILE A 130 -3.44 -19.12 -13.20
N SER A 131 -4.17 -18.06 -12.79
CA SER A 131 -4.79 -18.04 -11.45
C SER A 131 -5.73 -19.23 -11.23
N VAL A 132 -6.55 -19.59 -12.22
CA VAL A 132 -7.42 -20.78 -12.13
C VAL A 132 -6.61 -22.08 -12.20
N ALA A 133 -5.52 -22.12 -12.98
CA ALA A 133 -4.61 -23.26 -12.99
C ALA A 133 -3.99 -23.51 -11.61
N CYS A 134 -3.43 -22.48 -10.97
CA CYS A 134 -2.88 -22.56 -9.61
C CYS A 134 -3.91 -23.05 -8.58
N ILE A 135 -5.17 -22.57 -8.68
CA ILE A 135 -6.28 -23.09 -7.88
C ILE A 135 -6.48 -24.59 -8.11
N ARG A 136 -6.50 -25.05 -9.38
CA ARG A 136 -6.72 -26.47 -9.72
C ARG A 136 -5.61 -27.40 -9.22
N THR A 137 -4.36 -26.93 -9.23
CA THR A 137 -3.18 -27.73 -8.86
C THR A 137 -2.79 -27.57 -7.38
N GLY A 138 -3.46 -26.70 -6.62
CA GLY A 138 -3.09 -26.36 -5.25
C GLY A 138 -1.77 -25.57 -5.14
N VAL A 139 -1.27 -25.00 -6.24
CA VAL A 139 -0.09 -24.12 -6.27
C VAL A 139 -0.47 -22.76 -5.69
N VAL A 140 0.35 -22.24 -4.79
CA VAL A 140 0.15 -20.95 -4.13
C VAL A 140 0.57 -19.83 -5.08
N MET A 141 -0.40 -19.06 -5.58
CA MET A 141 -0.10 -17.94 -6.48
C MET A 141 0.40 -16.71 -5.72
N ILE A 142 1.40 -16.04 -6.27
CA ILE A 142 1.98 -14.81 -5.72
C ILE A 142 1.91 -13.70 -6.77
N PRO A 143 0.76 -13.00 -6.90
CA PRO A 143 0.60 -11.93 -7.88
C PRO A 143 1.55 -10.76 -7.62
N GLY A 144 2.13 -10.22 -8.68
CA GLY A 144 3.00 -9.04 -8.65
C GLY A 144 2.64 -8.09 -9.78
N VAL A 145 2.78 -6.78 -9.51
CA VAL A 145 2.46 -5.74 -10.50
C VAL A 145 3.56 -5.67 -11.57
N SER A 146 3.21 -5.26 -12.80
CA SER A 146 4.20 -5.26 -13.90
C SER A 146 5.29 -4.19 -13.79
N GLN A 147 5.14 -3.22 -12.87
CA GLN A 147 6.08 -2.13 -12.63
C GLN A 147 7.26 -2.53 -11.71
N LEU A 148 7.28 -3.73 -11.13
CA LEU A 148 8.34 -4.16 -10.20
C LEU A 148 9.74 -4.08 -10.84
N THR A 149 10.72 -3.64 -10.06
CA THR A 149 12.14 -3.59 -10.44
C THR A 149 12.83 -4.94 -10.25
N SER A 150 14.07 -5.12 -10.75
CA SER A 150 14.85 -6.34 -10.49
C SER A 150 15.09 -6.55 -8.98
N LYS A 151 15.30 -5.46 -8.21
CA LYS A 151 15.43 -5.51 -6.74
C LYS A 151 14.13 -5.97 -6.08
N ASP A 152 12.98 -5.46 -6.53
CA ASP A 152 11.66 -5.86 -6.06
C ASP A 152 11.33 -7.33 -6.31
N LEU A 153 11.71 -7.83 -7.50
CA LEU A 153 11.50 -9.22 -7.91
C LEU A 153 12.42 -10.14 -7.11
N LYS A 154 13.72 -9.83 -7.00
CA LYS A 154 14.70 -10.57 -6.18
C LYS A 154 14.24 -10.69 -4.72
N TYR A 155 13.84 -9.59 -4.10
CA TYR A 155 13.31 -9.61 -2.72
C TYR A 155 12.12 -10.57 -2.57
N ARG A 156 11.14 -10.50 -3.49
CA ARG A 156 9.91 -11.30 -3.40
C ARG A 156 10.18 -12.78 -3.68
N LEU A 157 11.03 -13.11 -4.65
CA LEU A 157 11.43 -14.48 -4.95
C LEU A 157 12.17 -15.12 -3.77
N LEU A 158 13.11 -14.40 -3.16
CA LEU A 158 13.85 -14.85 -1.96
C LEU A 158 12.93 -15.03 -0.75
N ALA A 159 12.16 -14.00 -0.39
CA ALA A 159 11.28 -14.03 0.79
C ALA A 159 10.20 -15.12 0.67
N SER A 160 9.59 -15.26 -0.51
CA SER A 160 8.56 -16.28 -0.72
C SER A 160 9.10 -17.67 -1.00
N ARG A 161 10.38 -17.83 -1.35
CA ARG A 161 10.96 -19.09 -1.86
C ARG A 161 10.17 -19.68 -3.04
N ALA A 162 9.72 -18.80 -3.94
CA ALA A 162 8.95 -19.22 -5.12
C ALA A 162 9.76 -20.14 -6.02
N LYS A 163 9.19 -21.29 -6.40
CA LYS A 163 9.80 -22.27 -7.31
C LYS A 163 9.67 -21.89 -8.77
N SER A 164 8.68 -21.07 -9.11
CA SER A 164 8.40 -20.69 -10.48
C SER A 164 8.03 -19.23 -10.59
N ILE A 165 8.32 -18.63 -11.74
CA ILE A 165 7.83 -17.30 -12.13
C ILE A 165 7.28 -17.33 -13.55
N ILE A 166 6.15 -16.67 -13.76
CA ILE A 166 5.60 -16.42 -15.09
C ILE A 166 5.47 -14.91 -15.34
N THR A 167 5.97 -14.46 -16.50
CA THR A 167 5.97 -13.04 -16.86
C THR A 167 5.94 -12.82 -18.38
N SER A 168 6.01 -11.56 -18.82
CA SER A 168 6.02 -11.15 -20.23
C SER A 168 7.40 -10.70 -20.71
N ASP A 169 7.57 -10.52 -22.02
CA ASP A 169 8.83 -10.10 -22.65
C ASP A 169 9.47 -8.85 -22.02
N ALA A 170 8.64 -7.87 -21.63
CA ALA A 170 9.09 -6.62 -21.02
C ALA A 170 9.73 -6.79 -19.63
N LEU A 171 9.52 -7.94 -18.97
CA LEU A 171 9.99 -8.24 -17.62
C LEU A 171 10.99 -9.39 -17.56
N ALA A 172 10.99 -10.30 -18.53
CA ALA A 172 11.95 -11.41 -18.59
C ALA A 172 13.43 -10.96 -18.41
N PRO A 173 13.92 -9.86 -19.04
CA PRO A 173 15.28 -9.38 -18.79
C PRO A 173 15.57 -8.98 -17.33
N LYS A 174 14.58 -8.44 -16.60
CA LYS A 174 14.74 -8.09 -15.18
C LYS A 174 14.88 -9.33 -14.29
N VAL A 175 14.16 -10.40 -14.64
CA VAL A 175 14.21 -11.70 -13.94
C VAL A 175 15.51 -12.44 -14.27
N ASP A 176 15.96 -12.40 -15.53
CA ASP A 176 17.24 -12.99 -15.94
C ASP A 176 18.41 -12.41 -15.13
N ALA A 177 18.43 -11.09 -14.96
CA ALA A 177 19.46 -10.37 -14.18
C ALA A 177 19.54 -10.74 -12.69
N ILE A 178 18.54 -11.43 -12.13
CA ILE A 178 18.51 -11.84 -10.71
C ILE A 178 18.25 -13.35 -10.51
N SER A 179 18.17 -14.13 -11.60
CA SER A 179 17.83 -15.56 -11.54
C SER A 179 18.87 -16.37 -10.76
N ALA A 180 20.16 -16.08 -10.96
CA ALA A 180 21.26 -16.78 -10.31
C ALA A 180 21.28 -16.59 -8.77
N ASP A 181 20.73 -15.47 -8.30
CA ASP A 181 20.67 -15.14 -6.87
C ASP A 181 19.44 -15.74 -6.16
N CYS A 182 18.56 -16.44 -6.88
CA CYS A 182 17.28 -16.95 -6.37
C CYS A 182 17.28 -18.49 -6.33
N PRO A 183 17.93 -19.14 -5.34
CA PRO A 183 18.18 -20.58 -5.35
C PRO A 183 16.93 -21.46 -5.30
N SER A 184 15.78 -20.91 -4.88
CA SER A 184 14.50 -21.61 -4.94
C SER A 184 13.87 -21.63 -6.33
N LEU A 185 14.25 -20.71 -7.23
CA LEU A 185 13.63 -20.53 -8.54
C LEU A 185 14.12 -21.61 -9.52
N GLN A 186 13.24 -22.56 -9.84
CA GLN A 186 13.53 -23.71 -10.70
C GLN A 186 13.03 -23.49 -12.13
N THR A 187 11.89 -22.84 -12.33
CA THR A 187 11.27 -22.69 -13.65
C THR A 187 10.87 -21.25 -13.96
N LYS A 188 11.05 -20.86 -15.22
CA LYS A 188 10.72 -19.52 -15.73
C LYS A 188 9.84 -19.66 -16.96
N LEU A 189 8.58 -19.21 -16.86
CA LEU A 189 7.62 -19.26 -17.95
C LEU A 189 7.43 -17.88 -18.58
N LEU A 190 7.29 -17.86 -19.89
CA LEU A 190 7.11 -16.65 -20.67
C LEU A 190 5.74 -16.68 -21.38
N VAL A 191 4.96 -15.62 -21.18
CA VAL A 191 3.81 -15.30 -22.01
C VAL A 191 4.29 -14.39 -23.14
N SER A 192 4.60 -15.00 -24.28
CA SER A 192 5.06 -14.34 -25.50
C SER A 192 4.62 -15.13 -26.73
N ASP A 193 4.57 -14.44 -27.87
CA ASP A 193 4.39 -15.06 -29.18
C ASP A 193 5.75 -15.46 -29.80
N THR A 194 6.85 -15.25 -29.06
CA THR A 194 8.23 -15.61 -29.42
C THR A 194 8.90 -16.43 -28.31
N SER A 195 9.97 -17.15 -28.64
CA SER A 195 10.69 -18.01 -27.68
C SER A 195 12.02 -17.39 -27.26
N ARG A 196 12.31 -17.45 -25.95
CA ARG A 196 13.49 -16.84 -25.31
C ARG A 196 14.37 -17.93 -24.67
N PRO A 197 15.69 -17.94 -24.90
CA PRO A 197 16.59 -18.91 -24.26
C PRO A 197 16.49 -18.89 -22.73
N GLY A 198 16.40 -20.07 -22.11
CA GLY A 198 16.24 -20.20 -20.66
C GLY A 198 14.84 -19.92 -20.12
N TRP A 199 13.84 -19.81 -21.00
CA TRP A 199 12.42 -19.63 -20.65
C TRP A 199 11.53 -20.65 -21.35
N ILE A 200 10.49 -21.10 -20.66
CA ILE A 200 9.47 -22.01 -21.16
C ILE A 200 8.34 -21.17 -21.77
N ASN A 201 8.04 -21.33 -23.06
CA ASN A 201 6.91 -20.61 -23.67
C ASN A 201 5.58 -21.23 -23.21
N PHE A 202 4.82 -20.47 -22.41
CA PHE A 202 3.55 -20.92 -21.84
C PHE A 202 2.47 -21.14 -22.92
N ARG A 203 2.41 -20.27 -23.94
CA ARG A 203 1.37 -20.32 -24.99
C ARG A 203 1.59 -21.47 -25.97
N GLU A 204 2.84 -21.88 -26.19
CA GLU A 204 3.16 -23.10 -26.94
C GLU A 204 2.64 -24.34 -26.21
N LEU A 205 3.07 -24.55 -24.96
CA LEU A 205 2.62 -25.70 -24.16
C LEU A 205 1.10 -25.72 -23.92
N LEU A 206 0.48 -24.55 -23.71
CA LEU A 206 -0.97 -24.43 -23.55
C LEU A 206 -1.74 -24.90 -24.79
N ARG A 207 -1.17 -24.81 -26.01
CA ARG A 207 -1.81 -25.33 -27.23
C ARG A 207 -1.82 -26.86 -27.25
N GLU A 208 -0.76 -27.50 -26.77
CA GLU A 208 -0.55 -28.95 -26.84
C GLU A 208 -1.12 -29.73 -25.65
N ALA A 209 -1.18 -29.12 -24.46
CA ALA A 209 -1.61 -29.79 -23.22
C ALA A 209 -3.03 -30.39 -23.28
N SER A 210 -3.27 -31.45 -22.49
CA SER A 210 -4.60 -32.08 -22.37
C SER A 210 -5.64 -31.13 -21.79
N ALA A 211 -6.89 -31.20 -22.29
CA ALA A 211 -8.04 -30.50 -21.75
C ALA A 211 -8.66 -31.18 -20.51
N GLU A 212 -8.23 -32.39 -20.20
CA GLU A 212 -8.61 -33.16 -19.01
C GLU A 212 -7.54 -33.03 -17.93
N HIS A 213 -7.97 -32.73 -16.70
CA HIS A 213 -7.14 -32.56 -15.51
C HIS A 213 -7.97 -32.92 -14.28
N ASN A 214 -7.38 -33.66 -13.34
CA ASN A 214 -8.02 -34.03 -12.08
C ASN A 214 -7.71 -32.97 -11.03
N CYS A 215 -8.69 -32.11 -10.72
CA CYS A 215 -8.51 -31.03 -9.75
C CYS A 215 -8.05 -31.56 -8.39
N VAL A 216 -7.02 -30.94 -7.81
CA VAL A 216 -6.48 -31.31 -6.49
C VAL A 216 -7.54 -31.05 -5.43
N ARG A 217 -7.76 -32.06 -4.58
CA ARG A 217 -8.72 -32.00 -3.47
C ARG A 217 -8.13 -31.22 -2.28
N THR A 218 -8.00 -29.91 -2.45
CA THR A 218 -7.50 -28.98 -1.42
C THR A 218 -8.42 -28.91 -0.21
N LYS A 219 -7.83 -28.79 0.98
CA LYS A 219 -8.54 -28.42 2.22
C LYS A 219 -8.86 -26.94 2.20
N SER A 220 -9.92 -26.55 2.89
CA SER A 220 -10.35 -25.15 2.98
C SER A 220 -9.27 -24.20 3.53
N GLN A 221 -8.40 -24.69 4.42
CA GLN A 221 -7.32 -23.91 5.03
C GLN A 221 -5.98 -23.98 4.28
N ASP A 222 -5.86 -24.80 3.22
CA ASP A 222 -4.63 -24.85 2.42
C ASP A 222 -4.38 -23.48 1.78
N SER A 223 -3.12 -23.06 1.72
CA SER A 223 -2.70 -21.79 1.14
C SER A 223 -3.12 -21.70 -0.34
N LEU A 224 -3.71 -20.55 -0.72
CA LEU A 224 -4.19 -20.26 -2.07
C LEU A 224 -3.37 -19.13 -2.70
N ALA A 225 -3.15 -18.04 -1.96
CA ALA A 225 -2.47 -16.87 -2.47
C ALA A 225 -1.64 -16.17 -1.39
N ILE A 226 -0.50 -15.61 -1.80
CA ILE A 226 0.31 -14.71 -0.98
C ILE A 226 0.39 -13.36 -1.68
N TYR A 227 -0.05 -12.29 -1.00
CA TYR A 227 0.11 -10.92 -1.48
C TYR A 227 1.19 -10.20 -0.67
N PHE A 228 2.13 -9.55 -1.38
CA PHE A 228 3.13 -8.69 -0.74
C PHE A 228 2.54 -7.30 -0.45
N THR A 229 2.40 -6.93 0.82
CA THR A 229 1.82 -5.66 1.25
C THR A 229 2.89 -4.67 1.68
N SER A 230 2.80 -3.43 1.21
CA SER A 230 3.73 -2.36 1.61
C SER A 230 3.52 -2.01 3.09
N GLY A 231 4.53 -2.29 3.94
CA GLY A 231 4.59 -1.70 5.26
C GLY A 231 4.82 -0.19 5.18
N THR A 232 4.25 0.58 6.10
CA THR A 232 4.53 2.02 6.23
C THR A 232 5.92 2.29 6.84
N THR A 233 6.48 1.30 7.54
CA THR A 233 7.71 1.35 8.33
C THR A 233 8.72 0.23 8.01
N GLY A 234 8.60 -0.46 6.87
CA GLY A 234 9.53 -1.55 6.55
C GLY A 234 9.21 -2.33 5.28
N ALA A 235 10.01 -3.37 5.02
CA ALA A 235 9.93 -4.19 3.81
C ALA A 235 8.56 -4.86 3.60
N PRO A 236 8.17 -5.19 2.34
CA PRO A 236 6.84 -5.72 2.06
C PRO A 236 6.53 -7.08 2.73
N LYS A 237 5.41 -7.18 3.42
CA LYS A 237 5.02 -8.36 4.21
C LYS A 237 4.23 -9.35 3.38
N MET A 238 4.40 -10.65 3.62
CA MET A 238 3.63 -11.71 2.95
C MET A 238 2.32 -11.98 3.66
N VAL A 239 1.20 -11.54 3.09
CA VAL A 239 -0.15 -11.82 3.59
C VAL A 239 -0.68 -13.09 2.93
N GLU A 240 -0.87 -14.15 3.71
CA GLU A 240 -1.35 -15.45 3.22
C GLU A 240 -2.87 -15.58 3.33
N HIS A 241 -3.51 -16.04 2.26
CA HIS A 241 -4.91 -16.45 2.24
C HIS A 241 -5.08 -17.91 1.83
N SER A 242 -6.08 -18.56 2.43
CA SER A 242 -6.45 -19.94 2.18
C SER A 242 -7.54 -20.08 1.10
N GLN A 243 -7.75 -21.32 0.64
CA GLN A 243 -8.78 -21.66 -0.35
C GLN A 243 -10.16 -21.09 0.03
N CYS A 244 -10.60 -21.25 1.28
CA CYS A 244 -11.88 -20.70 1.71
C CYS A 244 -11.84 -19.19 1.94
N SER A 245 -10.74 -18.63 2.48
CA SER A 245 -10.79 -17.24 2.97
C SER A 245 -10.96 -16.22 1.85
N TYR A 246 -10.44 -16.50 0.66
CA TYR A 246 -10.81 -15.78 -0.57
C TYR A 246 -11.94 -16.47 -1.34
N GLY A 247 -11.83 -17.78 -1.63
CA GLY A 247 -12.76 -18.45 -2.55
C GLY A 247 -14.24 -18.43 -2.11
N LEU A 248 -14.50 -18.33 -0.80
CA LEU A 248 -15.85 -18.12 -0.25
C LEU A 248 -16.02 -16.74 0.44
N GLY A 249 -14.93 -16.07 0.83
CA GLY A 249 -14.99 -14.79 1.54
C GLY A 249 -15.58 -13.62 0.74
N PHE A 250 -15.50 -13.65 -0.58
CA PHE A 250 -16.05 -12.60 -1.45
C PHE A 250 -17.49 -12.85 -1.92
N VAL A 251 -18.09 -14.00 -1.64
CA VAL A 251 -19.42 -14.35 -2.20
C VAL A 251 -20.51 -13.41 -1.66
N ALA A 252 -20.53 -13.16 -0.34
CA ALA A 252 -21.46 -12.22 0.27
C ALA A 252 -21.25 -10.78 -0.22
N SER A 253 -20.01 -10.31 -0.38
CA SER A 253 -19.72 -8.94 -0.81
C SER A 253 -20.01 -8.73 -2.31
N GLY A 254 -19.69 -9.71 -3.17
CA GLY A 254 -20.08 -9.72 -4.58
C GLY A 254 -21.60 -9.64 -4.78
N ARG A 255 -22.37 -10.31 -3.91
CA ARG A 255 -23.83 -10.32 -4.02
C ARG A 255 -24.54 -9.13 -3.32
N ARG A 256 -23.98 -8.58 -2.25
CA ARG A 256 -24.63 -7.53 -1.43
C ARG A 256 -24.11 -6.12 -1.70
N TRP A 257 -22.80 -5.96 -1.82
CA TRP A 257 -22.17 -4.66 -2.10
C TRP A 257 -22.06 -4.43 -3.61
N MET A 258 -21.51 -5.41 -4.35
CA MET A 258 -21.39 -5.32 -5.82
C MET A 258 -22.70 -5.64 -6.56
N ALA A 259 -23.66 -6.27 -5.89
CA ALA A 259 -24.99 -6.61 -6.41
C ALA A 259 -24.97 -7.36 -7.77
N LEU A 260 -23.96 -8.21 -7.97
CA LEU A 260 -23.73 -8.95 -9.21
C LEU A 260 -24.74 -10.08 -9.41
N THR A 261 -25.04 -10.37 -10.68
CA THR A 261 -25.88 -11.49 -11.13
C THR A 261 -25.24 -12.21 -12.31
N GLU A 262 -25.78 -13.36 -12.70
CA GLU A 262 -25.34 -14.14 -13.87
C GLU A 262 -25.52 -13.43 -15.24
N SER A 263 -26.14 -12.25 -15.24
CA SER A 263 -26.33 -11.36 -16.40
C SER A 263 -25.41 -10.13 -16.39
N ASP A 264 -24.54 -10.01 -15.38
CA ASP A 264 -23.71 -8.83 -15.19
C ASP A 264 -22.37 -8.96 -15.92
N ILE A 265 -21.91 -7.82 -16.45
CA ILE A 265 -20.57 -7.66 -17.00
C ILE A 265 -19.83 -6.69 -16.10
N PHE A 266 -18.90 -7.23 -15.30
CA PHE A 266 -18.16 -6.52 -14.28
C PHE A 266 -16.77 -6.13 -14.76
N TRP A 267 -16.50 -4.82 -14.85
CA TRP A 267 -15.17 -4.31 -15.14
C TRP A 267 -14.51 -3.74 -13.88
N ASN A 268 -13.42 -4.35 -13.44
CA ASN A 268 -12.53 -3.80 -12.42
C ASN A 268 -11.24 -3.30 -13.07
N THR A 269 -10.93 -2.02 -12.95
CA THR A 269 -9.79 -1.39 -13.66
C THR A 269 -8.44 -1.59 -12.95
N THR A 270 -8.37 -2.50 -11.99
CA THR A 270 -7.18 -2.71 -11.14
C THR A 270 -6.00 -3.33 -11.91
N ASP A 271 -4.80 -3.20 -11.36
CA ASP A 271 -3.66 -4.00 -11.80
C ASP A 271 -3.74 -5.41 -11.22
N THR A 272 -3.28 -6.38 -11.99
CA THR A 272 -3.25 -7.82 -11.71
C THR A 272 -2.45 -8.17 -10.46
N GLY A 273 -1.46 -7.36 -10.08
CA GLY A 273 -0.66 -7.59 -8.87
C GLY A 273 -1.29 -7.11 -7.55
N TRP A 274 -2.42 -6.39 -7.57
CA TRP A 274 -3.07 -5.93 -6.33
C TRP A 274 -4.10 -6.93 -5.82
N VAL A 275 -4.33 -6.97 -4.51
CA VAL A 275 -5.40 -7.81 -3.89
C VAL A 275 -6.78 -7.56 -4.50
N LYS A 276 -7.03 -6.34 -4.98
CA LYS A 276 -8.26 -5.97 -5.70
C LYS A 276 -8.46 -6.76 -7.01
N ALA A 277 -7.41 -7.37 -7.57
CA ALA A 277 -7.52 -8.34 -8.65
C ALA A 277 -8.22 -9.62 -8.17
N ALA A 278 -7.78 -10.24 -7.06
CA ALA A 278 -8.47 -11.37 -6.40
C ALA A 278 -9.94 -11.05 -6.10
N TRP A 279 -10.24 -9.82 -5.63
CA TRP A 279 -11.62 -9.37 -5.41
C TRP A 279 -12.49 -9.47 -6.67
N THR A 280 -11.91 -9.45 -7.87
CA THR A 280 -12.62 -9.59 -9.16
C THR A 280 -13.03 -11.04 -9.42
N LEU A 281 -12.08 -11.99 -9.29
CA LEU A 281 -12.34 -13.41 -9.54
C LEU A 281 -13.38 -13.94 -8.56
N PHE A 282 -13.13 -13.70 -7.27
CA PHE A 282 -13.88 -14.31 -6.18
C PHE A 282 -15.22 -13.60 -5.88
N SER A 283 -15.50 -12.43 -6.47
CA SER A 283 -16.83 -11.79 -6.38
C SER A 283 -17.70 -12.08 -7.60
N ALA A 284 -17.13 -12.04 -8.81
CA ALA A 284 -17.90 -12.13 -10.05
C ALA A 284 -18.27 -13.58 -10.38
N TRP A 285 -17.28 -14.46 -10.46
CA TRP A 285 -17.50 -15.84 -10.89
C TRP A 285 -18.41 -16.64 -9.94
N PRO A 286 -18.43 -16.47 -8.60
CA PRO A 286 -19.41 -17.15 -7.76
C PRO A 286 -20.84 -16.68 -7.96
N ASN A 287 -21.05 -15.48 -8.49
CA ASN A 287 -22.36 -14.98 -8.89
C ASN A 287 -22.66 -15.24 -10.37
N GLY A 288 -21.82 -16.02 -11.06
CA GLY A 288 -21.92 -16.34 -12.48
C GLY A 288 -21.63 -15.17 -13.42
N ALA A 289 -21.19 -14.02 -12.91
CA ALA A 289 -21.01 -12.81 -13.69
C ALA A 289 -19.79 -12.89 -14.63
N CYS A 290 -19.84 -12.14 -15.72
CA CYS A 290 -18.72 -11.97 -16.65
C CYS A 290 -17.69 -11.01 -16.05
N ILE A 291 -16.40 -11.38 -16.09
CA ILE A 291 -15.30 -10.45 -15.84
C ILE A 291 -14.89 -9.81 -17.17
N PHE A 292 -15.05 -8.49 -17.26
CA PHE A 292 -14.55 -7.69 -18.37
C PHE A 292 -13.18 -7.12 -18.06
N VAL A 293 -12.27 -7.15 -19.04
CA VAL A 293 -10.91 -6.63 -18.95
C VAL A 293 -10.58 -5.81 -20.19
N HIS A 294 -10.14 -4.57 -19.99
CA HIS A 294 -9.40 -3.84 -21.01
C HIS A 294 -7.91 -3.94 -20.66
N GLU A 295 -7.05 -4.32 -21.61
CA GLU A 295 -5.59 -4.41 -21.39
C GLU A 295 -5.05 -3.09 -20.82
N LEU A 296 -5.42 -1.98 -21.47
CA LEU A 296 -5.26 -0.60 -20.96
C LEU A 296 -3.82 -0.35 -20.49
N PRO A 297 -2.80 -0.47 -21.37
CA PRO A 297 -1.39 -0.42 -20.97
C PRO A 297 -0.98 0.94 -20.37
N ARG A 298 -1.75 1.99 -20.64
CA ARG A 298 -1.71 3.28 -19.95
C ARG A 298 -3.13 3.66 -19.54
N VAL A 299 -3.26 4.28 -18.37
CA VAL A 299 -4.55 4.82 -17.90
C VAL A 299 -4.87 6.08 -18.70
N ASP A 300 -6.03 6.09 -19.34
CA ASP A 300 -6.57 7.23 -20.07
C ASP A 300 -8.09 7.32 -19.84
N ALA A 301 -8.57 8.51 -19.46
CA ALA A 301 -9.98 8.75 -19.14
C ALA A 301 -10.89 8.50 -20.34
N LYS A 302 -10.49 8.99 -21.52
CA LYS A 302 -11.30 8.91 -22.75
C LYS A 302 -11.45 7.47 -23.21
N THR A 303 -10.37 6.70 -23.18
CA THR A 303 -10.37 5.26 -23.45
C THR A 303 -11.33 4.51 -22.52
N ILE A 304 -11.33 4.83 -21.22
CA ILE A 304 -12.24 4.22 -20.24
C ILE A 304 -13.70 4.59 -20.52
N LEU A 305 -14.00 5.87 -20.69
CA LEU A 305 -15.37 6.35 -20.94
C LEU A 305 -15.92 5.84 -22.29
N ASN A 306 -15.10 5.80 -23.33
CA ASN A 306 -15.45 5.20 -24.62
C ASN A 306 -15.68 3.68 -24.51
N THR A 307 -14.90 2.98 -23.67
CA THR A 307 -15.13 1.55 -23.39
C THR A 307 -16.50 1.32 -22.75
N LEU A 308 -16.89 2.14 -21.78
CA LEU A 308 -18.24 2.11 -21.16
C LEU A 308 -19.37 2.48 -22.15
N CYS A 309 -19.07 3.26 -23.18
CA CYS A 309 -20.03 3.59 -24.26
C CYS A 309 -20.10 2.53 -25.35
N ARG A 310 -19.05 1.73 -25.57
CA ARG A 310 -18.96 0.72 -26.63
C ARG A 310 -19.41 -0.67 -26.16
N PHE A 311 -19.07 -1.05 -24.94
CA PHE A 311 -19.31 -2.39 -24.41
C PHE A 311 -20.46 -2.39 -23.39
N PRO A 312 -21.25 -3.48 -23.29
CA PRO A 312 -22.41 -3.57 -22.39
C PRO A 312 -22.02 -3.82 -20.91
N ILE A 313 -21.03 -3.08 -20.42
CA ILE A 313 -20.52 -3.17 -19.05
C ILE A 313 -21.59 -2.66 -18.08
N THR A 314 -22.03 -3.53 -17.16
CA THR A 314 -23.13 -3.23 -16.25
C THR A 314 -22.67 -2.64 -14.92
N THR A 315 -21.50 -3.09 -14.47
CA THR A 315 -20.94 -2.78 -13.16
C THR A 315 -19.47 -2.43 -13.33
N MET A 316 -19.03 -1.29 -12.78
CA MET A 316 -17.64 -0.85 -12.83
C MET A 316 -17.08 -0.68 -11.42
N CYS A 317 -15.83 -1.11 -11.19
CA CYS A 317 -15.08 -0.80 -9.97
C CYS A 317 -13.74 -0.14 -10.30
N CYS A 318 -13.53 1.05 -9.74
CA CYS A 318 -12.30 1.84 -9.90
C CYS A 318 -11.73 2.22 -8.53
N VAL A 319 -10.55 2.85 -8.47
CA VAL A 319 -10.07 3.57 -7.28
C VAL A 319 -10.54 5.03 -7.31
N PRO A 320 -10.69 5.73 -6.17
CA PRO A 320 -11.07 7.14 -6.14
C PRO A 320 -10.16 8.04 -6.99
N THR A 321 -8.85 7.77 -7.03
CA THR A 321 -7.91 8.46 -7.94
C THR A 321 -8.32 8.40 -9.41
N LEU A 322 -8.88 7.27 -9.86
CA LEU A 322 -9.33 7.15 -11.24
C LEU A 322 -10.65 7.89 -11.47
N PHE A 323 -11.58 7.88 -10.52
CA PHE A 323 -12.78 8.72 -10.61
C PHE A 323 -12.44 10.22 -10.62
N ARG A 324 -11.42 10.68 -9.86
CA ARG A 324 -10.92 12.06 -9.93
C ARG A 324 -10.48 12.46 -11.34
N LEU A 325 -9.84 11.55 -12.07
CA LEU A 325 -9.45 11.76 -13.46
C LEU A 325 -10.66 11.74 -14.41
N LEU A 326 -11.59 10.79 -14.24
CA LEU A 326 -12.78 10.65 -15.10
C LEU A 326 -13.69 11.89 -15.02
N VAL A 327 -13.90 12.48 -13.84
CA VAL A 327 -14.77 13.66 -13.68
C VAL A 327 -14.17 14.98 -14.19
N GLN A 328 -12.94 14.98 -14.74
CA GLN A 328 -12.39 16.12 -15.47
C GLN A 328 -12.88 16.19 -16.92
N GLU A 329 -13.33 15.06 -17.47
CA GLU A 329 -13.99 15.02 -18.77
C GLU A 329 -15.45 15.48 -18.64
N ASP A 330 -16.01 16.05 -19.72
CA ASP A 330 -17.45 16.29 -19.82
C ASP A 330 -18.19 14.96 -19.99
N LEU A 331 -18.61 14.39 -18.86
CA LEU A 331 -19.26 13.09 -18.80
C LEU A 331 -20.63 13.08 -19.49
N THR A 332 -21.25 14.26 -19.68
CA THR A 332 -22.58 14.36 -20.31
C THR A 332 -22.58 13.91 -21.78
N ARG A 333 -21.41 14.00 -22.44
CA ARG A 333 -21.18 13.55 -23.83
C ARG A 333 -21.14 12.04 -23.99
N TYR A 334 -20.90 11.31 -22.91
CA TYR A 334 -20.76 9.86 -22.92
C TYR A 334 -22.11 9.21 -22.58
N LYS A 335 -22.54 8.25 -23.40
CA LYS A 335 -23.81 7.51 -23.21
C LYS A 335 -23.48 6.05 -22.98
N PHE A 336 -23.42 5.66 -21.70
CA PHE A 336 -23.13 4.30 -21.30
C PHE A 336 -24.31 3.38 -21.65
N GLN A 337 -24.05 2.26 -22.34
CA GLN A 337 -25.13 1.40 -22.84
C GLN A 337 -25.86 0.62 -21.73
N SER A 338 -25.14 0.23 -20.68
CA SER A 338 -25.64 -0.72 -19.67
C SER A 338 -25.19 -0.42 -18.24
N LEU A 339 -24.32 0.57 -18.04
CA LEU A 339 -23.72 0.87 -16.75
C LEU A 339 -24.78 1.39 -15.76
N ARG A 340 -24.88 0.70 -14.62
CA ARG A 340 -25.93 0.95 -13.61
C ARG A 340 -25.45 0.89 -12.17
N HIS A 341 -24.22 0.42 -11.93
CA HIS A 341 -23.64 0.29 -10.59
C HIS A 341 -22.15 0.63 -10.64
N CYS A 342 -21.73 1.65 -9.89
CA CYS A 342 -20.35 2.11 -9.85
C CYS A 342 -19.80 1.96 -8.43
N LEU A 343 -18.71 1.21 -8.30
CA LEU A 343 -18.07 0.85 -7.05
C LEU A 343 -16.73 1.56 -6.93
N THR A 344 -16.33 1.90 -5.70
CA THR A 344 -14.98 2.43 -5.45
C THR A 344 -14.40 1.91 -4.14
N GLY A 345 -13.07 1.97 -3.99
CA GLY A 345 -12.39 1.51 -2.79
C GLY A 345 -10.89 1.28 -2.99
N GLY A 346 -10.16 1.26 -1.88
CA GLY A 346 -8.69 1.17 -1.79
C GLY A 346 -7.99 2.48 -1.39
N GLU A 347 -8.74 3.58 -1.38
CA GLU A 347 -8.42 4.94 -0.93
C GLU A 347 -9.74 5.58 -0.44
N ALA A 348 -9.69 6.71 0.27
CA ALA A 348 -10.89 7.47 0.64
C ALA A 348 -11.51 8.20 -0.56
N LEU A 349 -12.84 8.20 -0.66
CA LEU A 349 -13.58 8.91 -1.69
C LEU A 349 -13.84 10.37 -1.29
N ASN A 350 -13.25 11.31 -2.04
CA ASN A 350 -13.56 12.73 -1.90
C ASN A 350 -15.05 13.00 -2.31
N PRO A 351 -15.84 13.70 -1.47
CA PRO A 351 -17.24 14.07 -1.73
C PRO A 351 -17.53 14.66 -3.11
N ASP A 352 -16.77 15.67 -3.54
CA ASP A 352 -16.97 16.38 -4.81
C ASP A 352 -16.86 15.44 -6.01
N VAL A 353 -16.01 14.41 -5.91
CA VAL A 353 -15.81 13.45 -6.99
C VAL A 353 -17.07 12.61 -7.19
N ARG A 354 -17.70 12.17 -6.11
CA ARG A 354 -19.00 11.48 -6.19
C ARG A 354 -20.07 12.43 -6.68
N ASP A 355 -20.13 13.65 -6.17
CA ASP A 355 -21.22 14.57 -6.46
C ASP A 355 -21.12 15.10 -7.91
N LYS A 356 -19.91 15.29 -8.46
CA LYS A 356 -19.63 15.51 -9.89
C LYS A 356 -19.98 14.29 -10.75
N TRP A 357 -19.59 13.08 -10.34
CA TRP A 357 -19.94 11.86 -11.06
C TRP A 357 -21.46 11.67 -11.13
N LYS A 358 -22.15 11.80 -10.00
CA LYS A 358 -23.61 11.66 -9.87
C LYS A 358 -24.37 12.71 -10.65
N SER A 359 -23.96 13.98 -10.59
CA SER A 359 -24.65 15.06 -11.31
C SER A 359 -24.53 14.94 -12.83
N GLN A 360 -23.39 14.48 -13.36
CA GLN A 360 -23.20 14.33 -14.81
C GLN A 360 -23.68 12.98 -15.38
N THR A 361 -23.66 11.89 -14.59
CA THR A 361 -23.99 10.53 -15.07
C THR A 361 -25.33 9.98 -14.54
N GLY A 362 -25.87 10.55 -13.46
CA GLY A 362 -27.01 10.00 -12.72
C GLY A 362 -26.69 8.80 -11.82
N LEU A 363 -25.44 8.32 -11.80
CA LEU A 363 -25.04 7.10 -11.06
C LEU A 363 -24.36 7.45 -9.72
N GLU A 364 -24.59 6.64 -8.70
CA GLU A 364 -23.91 6.76 -7.39
C GLU A 364 -22.54 6.07 -7.39
N LEU A 365 -21.61 6.55 -6.55
CA LEU A 365 -20.37 5.85 -6.23
C LEU A 365 -20.49 5.13 -4.89
N HIS A 366 -20.52 3.80 -4.96
CA HIS A 366 -20.62 2.90 -3.82
C HIS A 366 -19.22 2.58 -3.28
N GLU A 367 -18.76 3.36 -2.30
CA GLU A 367 -17.48 3.13 -1.62
C GLU A 367 -17.50 1.83 -0.79
N GLY A 368 -16.35 1.16 -0.73
CA GLY A 368 -16.08 0.01 0.12
C GLY A 368 -14.65 0.03 0.65
N TYR A 369 -14.49 -0.34 1.91
CA TYR A 369 -13.24 -0.38 2.65
C TYR A 369 -12.86 -1.81 3.04
N GLY A 370 -11.58 -2.10 2.89
CA GLY A 370 -10.93 -3.39 3.11
C GLY A 370 -9.43 -3.23 2.92
N GLN A 371 -8.67 -4.20 3.39
CA GLN A 371 -7.21 -4.23 3.32
C GLN A 371 -6.76 -5.44 2.50
N SER A 372 -5.47 -5.78 2.49
CA SER A 372 -5.02 -7.02 1.83
C SER A 372 -5.30 -8.24 2.71
N GLU A 373 -5.19 -8.05 4.01
CA GLU A 373 -5.41 -8.99 5.11
C GLU A 373 -6.90 -9.37 5.29
N THR A 374 -7.80 -8.68 4.59
CA THR A 374 -9.25 -8.76 4.72
C THR A 374 -9.92 -8.72 3.34
N VAL A 375 -11.24 -8.95 3.29
CA VAL A 375 -12.05 -8.59 2.12
C VAL A 375 -12.65 -7.19 2.33
N VAL A 376 -13.76 -6.87 1.69
CA VAL A 376 -14.59 -5.69 2.04
C VAL A 376 -15.19 -5.88 3.44
N ILE A 377 -14.69 -5.12 4.43
CA ILE A 377 -15.18 -5.13 5.81
C ILE A 377 -16.16 -4.00 6.11
N CYS A 378 -16.13 -2.88 5.36
CA CYS A 378 -17.19 -1.87 5.37
C CYS A 378 -17.60 -1.51 3.93
N GLY A 379 -18.86 -1.12 3.70
CA GLY A 379 -19.28 -0.64 2.39
C GLY A 379 -20.67 0.00 2.32
N ASN A 380 -20.83 0.86 1.31
CA ASN A 380 -22.10 1.45 0.90
C ASN A 380 -22.82 0.48 -0.06
N SER A 381 -23.61 -0.44 0.46
CA SER A 381 -24.30 -1.46 -0.35
C SER A 381 -25.35 -0.86 -1.29
N ARG A 382 -25.70 -1.58 -2.36
CA ARG A 382 -26.75 -1.13 -3.30
C ARG A 382 -28.09 -1.01 -2.57
N GLY A 383 -28.73 0.16 -2.68
CA GLY A 383 -30.00 0.47 -2.01
C GLY A 383 -29.88 0.95 -0.55
N SER A 384 -28.68 1.02 0.05
CA SER A 384 -28.49 1.74 1.31
C SER A 384 -28.33 3.24 1.09
N THR A 385 -28.80 4.06 2.04
CA THR A 385 -28.58 5.51 2.04
C THR A 385 -27.09 5.82 2.16
N ILE A 386 -26.48 6.39 1.12
CA ILE A 386 -25.07 6.81 1.17
C ILE A 386 -24.95 8.10 1.98
N LYS A 387 -24.00 8.16 2.91
CA LYS A 387 -23.60 9.40 3.60
C LYS A 387 -22.31 9.93 2.97
N SER A 388 -22.30 11.22 2.62
CA SER A 388 -21.13 11.84 1.98
C SER A 388 -19.90 11.79 2.88
N GLY A 389 -18.78 11.21 2.42
CA GLY A 389 -17.55 11.07 3.21
C GLY A 389 -17.49 9.84 4.12
N SER A 390 -18.54 9.01 4.13
CA SER A 390 -18.54 7.73 4.85
C SER A 390 -18.32 6.54 3.91
N MET A 391 -17.40 5.66 4.32
CA MET A 391 -17.14 4.36 3.69
C MET A 391 -18.26 3.31 3.93
N GLY A 392 -19.42 3.72 4.46
CA GLY A 392 -20.59 2.89 4.66
C GLY A 392 -20.62 2.20 6.03
N LYS A 393 -21.29 1.05 6.09
CA LYS A 393 -21.46 0.26 7.32
C LYS A 393 -20.64 -1.03 7.27
N ALA A 394 -20.48 -1.69 8.41
CA ALA A 394 -19.90 -3.03 8.51
C ALA A 394 -20.56 -4.01 7.52
N SER A 395 -19.73 -4.70 6.76
CA SER A 395 -20.12 -5.71 5.77
C SER A 395 -20.18 -7.08 6.44
N PRO A 396 -21.26 -7.86 6.31
CA PRO A 396 -21.29 -9.24 6.79
C PRO A 396 -20.16 -10.09 6.14
N PRO A 397 -19.54 -11.02 6.90
CA PRO A 397 -19.89 -11.46 8.26
C PRO A 397 -19.20 -10.66 9.39
N TYR A 398 -18.49 -9.57 9.09
CA TYR A 398 -17.61 -8.91 10.04
C TYR A 398 -18.37 -8.06 11.09
N ASP A 399 -18.05 -8.29 12.37
CA ASP A 399 -18.33 -7.32 13.43
C ASP A 399 -17.19 -6.29 13.46
N VAL A 400 -17.41 -5.15 12.81
CA VAL A 400 -16.47 -4.02 12.77
C VAL A 400 -16.82 -3.02 13.86
N GLN A 401 -15.83 -2.61 14.64
CA GLN A 401 -15.95 -1.68 15.74
C GLN A 401 -14.90 -0.57 15.66
N ILE A 402 -15.10 0.48 16.46
CA ILE A 402 -14.07 1.47 16.77
C ILE A 402 -13.62 1.19 18.20
N VAL A 403 -12.32 1.05 18.41
CA VAL A 403 -11.75 0.73 19.73
C VAL A 403 -10.63 1.69 20.14
N ASP A 404 -10.34 1.76 21.43
CA ASP A 404 -9.20 2.48 21.99
C ASP A 404 -7.86 1.72 21.77
N GLU A 405 -6.82 2.05 22.53
CA GLU A 405 -5.48 1.42 22.42
C GLU A 405 -5.41 0.10 23.22
N GLU A 406 -6.34 -0.09 24.16
CA GLU A 406 -6.53 -1.27 25.00
C GLU A 406 -7.38 -2.34 24.31
N GLY A 407 -8.25 -1.95 23.38
CA GLY A 407 -9.17 -2.82 22.63
C GLY A 407 -10.64 -2.75 23.09
N ASN A 408 -11.02 -1.76 23.92
CA ASN A 408 -12.39 -1.55 24.34
C ASN A 408 -13.19 -0.79 23.28
N ILE A 409 -14.47 -1.12 23.12
CA ILE A 409 -15.35 -0.47 22.12
C ILE A 409 -15.68 0.95 22.55
N LEU A 410 -15.40 1.92 21.68
CA LEU A 410 -15.71 3.33 21.89
C LEU A 410 -17.17 3.68 21.51
N PRO A 411 -17.80 4.64 22.21
CA PRO A 411 -19.17 5.07 21.92
C PRO A 411 -19.23 5.85 20.58
N PRO A 412 -20.43 5.95 19.96
CA PRO A 412 -20.58 6.64 18.69
C PRO A 412 -20.06 8.09 18.69
N GLY A 413 -19.42 8.49 17.59
CA GLY A 413 -18.81 9.81 17.40
C GLY A 413 -17.43 10.00 18.04
N LYS A 414 -16.90 9.00 18.78
CA LYS A 414 -15.49 9.00 19.20
C LYS A 414 -14.61 8.38 18.11
N GLU A 415 -13.44 8.99 17.92
CA GLU A 415 -12.37 8.49 17.06
C GLU A 415 -11.55 7.42 17.78
N GLY A 416 -11.12 6.41 17.04
CA GLY A 416 -10.24 5.35 17.51
C GLY A 416 -9.81 4.44 16.36
N ASN A 417 -9.30 3.26 16.70
CA ASN A 417 -8.82 2.28 15.75
C ASN A 417 -9.98 1.51 15.11
N ILE A 418 -10.00 1.35 13.79
CA ILE A 418 -10.93 0.43 13.13
C ILE A 418 -10.48 -1.00 13.45
N ALA A 419 -11.40 -1.78 13.99
CA ALA A 419 -11.13 -3.10 14.52
C ALA A 419 -12.16 -4.13 14.05
N VAL A 420 -11.72 -5.36 13.78
CA VAL A 420 -12.58 -6.49 13.40
C VAL A 420 -12.56 -7.51 14.52
N ARG A 421 -13.73 -7.92 15.03
CA ARG A 421 -13.78 -8.96 16.07
C ARG A 421 -13.32 -10.29 15.51
N ILE A 422 -12.40 -10.94 16.24
CA ILE A 422 -11.80 -12.25 15.91
C ILE A 422 -11.96 -13.29 17.02
N LYS A 423 -12.51 -12.92 18.19
CA LYS A 423 -12.81 -13.83 19.31
C LYS A 423 -14.28 -13.70 19.75
N PRO A 424 -14.92 -14.79 20.22
CA PRO A 424 -14.38 -16.15 20.37
C PRO A 424 -14.23 -16.90 19.03
N THR A 425 -14.71 -16.34 17.91
CA THR A 425 -14.66 -16.96 16.59
C THR A 425 -14.03 -16.00 15.58
N ARG A 426 -12.94 -16.44 14.93
CA ARG A 426 -12.32 -15.70 13.82
C ARG A 426 -13.19 -15.85 12.56
N PRO A 427 -13.56 -14.77 11.86
CA PRO A 427 -14.20 -14.88 10.55
C PRO A 427 -13.29 -15.68 9.60
N PHE A 428 -13.81 -16.74 8.98
CA PHE A 428 -12.98 -17.61 8.12
C PHE A 428 -12.45 -16.91 6.86
N CYS A 429 -13.09 -15.80 6.49
CA CYS A 429 -12.75 -14.90 5.38
C CYS A 429 -11.64 -13.89 5.72
N PHE A 430 -10.89 -14.12 6.80
CA PHE A 430 -9.70 -13.36 7.17
C PHE A 430 -8.44 -13.99 6.55
N PHE A 431 -7.35 -13.23 6.46
CA PHE A 431 -6.04 -13.82 6.19
C PHE A 431 -5.63 -14.82 7.28
N ASN A 432 -4.77 -15.78 6.90
CA ASN A 432 -4.20 -16.76 7.81
C ASN A 432 -3.23 -16.06 8.78
N CYS A 433 -2.17 -15.46 8.23
CA CYS A 433 -1.11 -14.80 8.97
C CYS A 433 -0.25 -13.90 8.05
N TYR A 434 0.64 -13.13 8.68
CA TYR A 434 1.85 -12.65 8.00
C TYR A 434 2.85 -13.80 7.97
N LEU A 435 3.04 -14.39 6.79
CA LEU A 435 3.87 -15.57 6.58
C LEU A 435 5.35 -15.27 6.88
N GLU A 436 6.03 -16.20 7.53
CA GLU A 436 7.38 -16.02 8.11
C GLU A 436 7.48 -14.84 9.12
N ASN A 437 6.37 -14.30 9.62
CA ASN A 437 6.37 -13.18 10.57
C ASN A 437 5.24 -13.31 11.64
N PRO A 438 5.40 -14.26 12.59
CA PRO A 438 4.40 -14.49 13.65
C PRO A 438 4.26 -13.28 14.58
N GLU A 439 5.34 -12.54 14.85
CA GLU A 439 5.32 -11.33 15.69
C GLU A 439 4.47 -10.22 15.08
N LYS A 440 4.54 -10.00 13.76
CA LYS A 440 3.67 -9.03 13.08
C LYS A 440 2.21 -9.47 13.09
N THR A 441 1.95 -10.77 13.08
CA THR A 441 0.59 -11.33 13.23
C THR A 441 0.07 -11.07 14.65
N ALA A 442 0.81 -11.47 15.69
CA ALA A 442 0.43 -11.24 17.08
C ALA A 442 0.25 -9.75 17.42
N SER A 443 1.15 -8.88 16.97
CA SER A 443 1.05 -7.42 17.17
C SER A 443 -0.03 -6.73 16.34
N SER A 444 -0.79 -7.47 15.52
CA SER A 444 -2.02 -6.97 14.88
C SER A 444 -3.28 -7.32 15.67
N GLU A 445 -3.18 -8.08 16.77
CA GLU A 445 -4.31 -8.50 17.59
C GLU A 445 -4.26 -7.85 18.98
N LYS A 446 -5.38 -7.27 19.42
CA LYS A 446 -5.53 -6.63 20.73
C LYS A 446 -6.85 -7.07 21.36
N GLY A 447 -6.78 -7.75 22.49
CA GLY A 447 -7.96 -8.33 23.15
C GLY A 447 -8.70 -9.31 22.24
N ASP A 448 -9.95 -8.99 21.90
CA ASP A 448 -10.83 -9.77 21.03
C ASP A 448 -10.78 -9.34 19.55
N PHE A 449 -9.94 -8.37 19.20
CA PHE A 449 -9.96 -7.67 17.93
C PHE A 449 -8.66 -7.80 17.14
N TYR A 450 -8.76 -7.89 15.82
CA TYR A 450 -7.70 -7.46 14.91
C TYR A 450 -7.76 -5.96 14.72
N ILE A 451 -6.62 -5.29 14.82
CA ILE A 451 -6.45 -3.85 14.65
C ILE A 451 -5.91 -3.57 13.25
N THR A 452 -6.70 -2.86 12.44
CA THR A 452 -6.37 -2.56 11.04
C THR A 452 -5.19 -1.59 10.86
N GLY A 453 -4.85 -0.82 11.90
CA GLY A 453 -3.89 0.30 11.83
C GLY A 453 -4.47 1.59 11.24
N ASP A 454 -5.70 1.55 10.75
CA ASP A 454 -6.44 2.69 10.21
C ASP A 454 -7.40 3.26 11.29
N GLN A 455 -7.54 4.59 11.35
CA GLN A 455 -8.40 5.30 12.33
C GLN A 455 -9.69 5.83 11.71
N ALA A 456 -10.75 5.84 12.51
CA ALA A 456 -12.06 6.34 12.14
C ALA A 456 -12.92 6.66 13.37
N HIS A 457 -14.06 7.31 13.14
CA HIS A 457 -15.18 7.27 14.06
C HIS A 457 -16.39 6.57 13.43
N LYS A 458 -17.28 6.04 14.28
CA LYS A 458 -18.55 5.40 13.88
C LYS A 458 -19.70 6.22 14.40
N ASP A 459 -20.65 6.59 13.54
CA ASP A 459 -21.82 7.38 13.96
C ASP A 459 -22.92 6.52 14.61
N LYS A 460 -23.95 7.18 15.15
CA LYS A 460 -25.10 6.54 15.82
C LYS A 460 -25.91 5.61 14.91
N ASP A 461 -25.83 5.79 13.59
CA ASP A 461 -26.55 4.98 12.60
C ASP A 461 -25.66 3.82 12.10
N GLY A 462 -24.42 3.69 12.59
CA GLY A 462 -23.47 2.64 12.25
C GLY A 462 -22.63 2.90 11.00
N TYR A 463 -22.57 4.15 10.51
CA TYR A 463 -21.69 4.54 9.41
C TYR A 463 -20.30 4.90 9.92
N PHE A 464 -19.27 4.49 9.18
CA PHE A 464 -17.87 4.72 9.52
C PHE A 464 -17.29 5.86 8.68
N TRP A 465 -16.46 6.68 9.32
CA TRP A 465 -15.84 7.87 8.74
C TRP A 465 -14.33 7.78 8.95
N PHE A 466 -13.58 7.61 7.86
CA PHE A 466 -12.14 7.39 7.88
C PHE A 466 -11.38 8.70 8.20
N SER A 467 -10.51 8.66 9.21
CA SER A 467 -9.72 9.83 9.65
C SER A 467 -8.29 9.83 9.09
N GLY A 468 -7.70 8.65 8.85
CA GLY A 468 -6.31 8.49 8.42
C GLY A 468 -5.70 7.16 8.90
N ARG A 469 -4.39 6.97 8.69
CA ARG A 469 -3.66 5.88 9.36
C ARG A 469 -3.19 6.34 10.74
N ASN A 470 -3.12 5.43 11.71
CA ASN A 470 -2.69 5.77 13.08
C ASN A 470 -1.23 6.30 13.12
N ASP A 471 -0.37 5.83 12.22
CA ASP A 471 1.02 6.30 12.07
C ASP A 471 1.17 7.59 11.24
N ASP A 472 0.08 8.11 10.68
CA ASP A 472 0.01 9.37 9.94
C ASP A 472 -0.74 10.48 10.72
N VAL A 473 -1.33 10.21 11.90
CA VAL A 473 -2.02 11.21 12.73
C VAL A 473 -1.03 12.23 13.30
N ILE A 474 -1.34 13.52 13.12
CA ILE A 474 -0.50 14.63 13.58
C ILE A 474 -0.97 15.10 14.95
N ASN A 475 -0.06 15.18 15.93
CA ASN A 475 -0.37 15.65 17.28
C ASN A 475 0.14 17.08 17.48
N SER A 476 -0.70 18.09 17.20
CA SER A 476 -0.31 19.49 17.31
C SER A 476 -1.00 20.17 18.49
N SER A 477 -0.25 20.52 19.54
CA SER A 477 -0.79 21.20 20.74
C SER A 477 -2.01 20.48 21.35
N SER A 478 -1.89 19.17 21.56
CA SER A 478 -2.94 18.27 22.07
C SER A 478 -4.16 18.06 21.14
N TYR A 479 -4.16 18.59 19.92
CA TYR A 479 -5.13 18.22 18.89
C TYR A 479 -4.60 17.06 18.05
N ARG A 480 -5.35 15.96 17.98
CA ARG A 480 -5.19 14.91 16.95
C ARG A 480 -5.76 15.44 15.63
N ILE A 481 -4.96 15.41 14.57
CA ILE A 481 -5.32 15.95 13.26
C ILE A 481 -5.06 14.86 12.21
N GLY A 482 -6.12 14.39 11.57
CA GLY A 482 -6.02 13.48 10.43
C GLY A 482 -5.53 14.23 9.19
N PRO A 483 -4.42 13.81 8.54
CA PRO A 483 -3.86 14.55 7.41
C PRO A 483 -4.81 14.57 6.20
N VAL A 484 -5.61 13.52 6.02
CA VAL A 484 -6.56 13.38 4.89
C VAL A 484 -7.66 14.43 4.91
N GLU A 485 -8.06 14.91 6.09
CA GLU A 485 -9.02 16.02 6.21
C GLU A 485 -8.42 17.35 5.72
N VAL A 486 -7.16 17.61 6.09
CA VAL A 486 -6.43 18.81 5.66
C VAL A 486 -6.09 18.74 4.16
N GLU A 487 -5.74 17.56 3.65
CA GLU A 487 -5.54 17.32 2.21
C GLU A 487 -6.83 17.53 1.41
N SER A 488 -7.97 17.08 1.94
CA SER A 488 -9.27 17.26 1.30
C SER A 488 -9.63 18.75 1.21
N ALA A 489 -9.45 19.49 2.30
CA ALA A 489 -9.63 20.93 2.34
C ALA A 489 -8.68 21.69 1.40
N LEU A 490 -7.40 21.29 1.31
CA LEU A 490 -6.47 21.89 0.36
C LEU A 490 -6.87 21.61 -1.10
N ALA A 491 -7.39 20.41 -1.40
CA ALA A 491 -7.82 20.02 -2.74
C ALA A 491 -9.11 20.72 -3.22
N GLU A 492 -9.84 21.44 -2.36
CA GLU A 492 -10.92 22.36 -2.76
C GLU A 492 -10.36 23.64 -3.41
N HIS A 493 -9.08 23.97 -3.22
CA HIS A 493 -8.46 25.16 -3.77
C HIS A 493 -7.93 24.95 -5.20
N PRO A 494 -8.26 25.80 -6.20
CA PRO A 494 -7.87 25.60 -7.61
C PRO A 494 -6.34 25.59 -7.85
N ALA A 495 -5.56 26.14 -6.92
CA ALA A 495 -4.10 26.13 -6.98
C ALA A 495 -3.48 24.75 -6.69
N VAL A 496 -4.20 23.83 -6.03
CA VAL A 496 -3.66 22.53 -5.58
C VAL A 496 -4.00 21.46 -6.62
N LEU A 497 -2.95 20.93 -7.28
CA LEU A 497 -3.08 19.77 -8.17
C LEU A 497 -3.04 18.46 -7.38
N GLU A 498 -2.08 18.36 -6.47
CA GLU A 498 -1.99 17.31 -5.46
C GLU A 498 -1.38 17.88 -4.18
N CYS A 499 -1.68 17.27 -3.03
CA CYS A 499 -1.00 17.60 -1.78
C CYS A 499 -0.82 16.36 -0.88
N ALA A 500 0.13 16.45 0.03
CA ALA A 500 0.30 15.53 1.15
C ALA A 500 0.54 16.30 2.44
N VAL A 501 -0.11 15.87 3.51
CA VAL A 501 0.00 16.51 4.82
C VAL A 501 0.69 15.57 5.80
N VAL A 502 1.68 16.08 6.52
CA VAL A 502 2.47 15.32 7.51
C VAL A 502 2.75 16.17 8.75
N SER A 503 3.16 15.52 9.84
CA SER A 503 3.73 16.23 10.98
C SER A 503 5.09 16.82 10.63
N SER A 504 5.35 18.01 11.15
CA SER A 504 6.65 18.69 11.09
C SER A 504 6.99 19.18 12.49
N PRO A 505 8.21 18.95 13.02
CA PRO A 505 8.59 19.36 14.37
C PRO A 505 8.38 20.87 14.61
N ASP A 506 7.96 21.24 15.81
CA ASP A 506 7.74 22.63 16.22
C ASP A 506 8.16 22.84 17.68
N PRO A 507 9.04 23.81 17.98
CA PRO A 507 9.63 23.97 19.31
C PRO A 507 8.64 24.40 20.39
N ILE A 508 7.44 24.87 20.03
CA ILE A 508 6.40 25.33 20.97
C ILE A 508 5.24 24.32 21.02
N ARG A 509 4.90 23.70 19.90
CA ARG A 509 3.69 22.86 19.73
C ARG A 509 3.96 21.36 19.72
N GLY A 510 5.23 20.96 19.81
CA GLY A 510 5.72 19.58 19.62
C GLY A 510 5.80 19.26 18.13
N GLU A 511 4.64 19.18 17.49
CA GLU A 511 4.51 19.09 16.04
C GLU A 511 3.50 20.10 15.51
N VAL A 512 3.60 20.43 14.23
CA VAL A 512 2.59 21.18 13.47
C VAL A 512 2.28 20.51 12.15
N VAL A 513 1.10 20.80 11.64
CA VAL A 513 0.65 20.40 10.31
C VAL A 513 1.52 21.10 9.25
N LYS A 514 2.19 20.30 8.39
CA LYS A 514 2.84 20.78 7.17
C LYS A 514 2.17 20.20 5.94
N ALA A 515 1.90 21.04 4.94
CA ALA A 515 1.44 20.62 3.63
C ALA A 515 2.58 20.69 2.59
N PHE A 516 2.80 19.59 1.90
CA PHE A 516 3.57 19.52 0.65
C PHE A 516 2.59 19.60 -0.51
N ILE A 517 2.78 20.55 -1.43
CA ILE A 517 1.79 20.91 -2.45
C ILE A 517 2.44 20.90 -3.83
N VAL A 518 1.82 20.18 -4.78
CA VAL A 518 2.08 20.31 -6.21
C VAL A 518 1.07 21.29 -6.78
N LEU A 519 1.55 22.35 -7.43
CA LEU A 519 0.69 23.40 -7.95
C LEU A 519 0.05 23.04 -9.31
N SER A 520 -1.19 23.47 -9.50
CA SER A 520 -1.85 23.51 -10.80
C SER A 520 -1.04 24.39 -11.77
N PRO A 521 -0.89 24.05 -13.06
CA PRO A 521 -0.03 24.78 -14.01
C PRO A 521 -0.29 26.30 -14.04
N ALA A 522 -1.55 26.73 -13.94
CA ALA A 522 -1.96 28.14 -13.92
C ALA A 522 -1.46 28.95 -12.70
N TYR A 523 -1.03 28.27 -11.63
CA TYR A 523 -0.58 28.88 -10.37
C TYR A 523 0.94 28.81 -10.18
N THR A 524 1.68 28.19 -11.10
CA THR A 524 3.14 27.98 -10.97
C THR A 524 3.97 29.27 -10.98
N SER A 525 3.42 30.38 -11.50
CA SER A 525 4.06 31.70 -11.55
C SER A 525 3.59 32.68 -10.46
N HIS A 526 2.74 32.25 -9.52
CA HIS A 526 2.26 33.10 -8.44
C HIS A 526 3.32 33.27 -7.34
N ASP A 527 3.25 34.37 -6.58
CA ASP A 527 4.10 34.57 -5.40
C ASP A 527 3.87 33.45 -4.36
N PRO A 528 4.90 32.64 -4.02
CA PRO A 528 4.76 31.55 -3.06
C PRO A 528 4.31 32.01 -1.67
N GLU A 529 4.67 33.21 -1.21
CA GLU A 529 4.26 33.69 0.11
C GLU A 529 2.79 34.10 0.14
N ALA A 530 2.33 34.88 -0.83
CA ALA A 530 0.92 35.22 -0.98
C ALA A 530 0.05 33.97 -1.14
N LEU A 531 0.46 33.02 -1.99
CA LEU A 531 -0.27 31.77 -2.20
C LEU A 531 -0.27 30.88 -0.95
N THR A 532 0.82 30.87 -0.17
CA THR A 532 0.85 30.20 1.13
C THR A 532 -0.19 30.79 2.09
N ARG A 533 -0.27 32.12 2.20
CA ARG A 533 -1.27 32.80 3.04
C ARG A 533 -2.70 32.51 2.56
N GLU A 534 -2.94 32.55 1.26
CA GLU A 534 -4.23 32.24 0.62
C GLU A 534 -4.69 30.81 0.96
N LEU A 535 -3.82 29.81 0.78
CA LEU A 535 -4.10 28.42 1.11
C LEU A 535 -4.32 28.19 2.61
N GLN A 536 -3.58 28.90 3.47
CA GLN A 536 -3.78 28.85 4.91
C GLN A 536 -5.14 29.43 5.33
N GLU A 537 -5.55 30.58 4.80
CA GLU A 537 -6.87 31.16 5.06
C GLU A 537 -8.01 30.32 4.47
N HIS A 538 -7.81 29.72 3.30
CA HIS A 538 -8.75 28.77 2.72
C HIS A 538 -9.03 27.60 3.68
N VAL A 539 -7.99 26.92 4.17
CA VAL A 539 -8.17 25.79 5.11
C VAL A 539 -8.79 26.24 6.44
N LYS A 540 -8.45 27.43 6.97
CA LYS A 540 -9.10 27.99 8.17
C LYS A 540 -10.59 28.30 7.97
N LYS A 541 -11.02 28.55 6.74
CA LYS A 541 -12.41 28.86 6.37
C LYS A 541 -13.26 27.61 6.19
N VAL A 542 -12.69 26.54 5.62
CA VAL A 542 -13.43 25.29 5.33
C VAL A 542 -13.24 24.19 6.39
N THR A 543 -12.28 24.32 7.30
CA THR A 543 -12.06 23.40 8.43
C THR A 543 -11.96 24.12 9.77
N ALA A 544 -11.85 23.37 10.88
CA ALA A 544 -11.61 23.96 12.18
C ALA A 544 -10.21 24.64 12.24
N PRO A 545 -10.09 25.92 12.68
CA PRO A 545 -8.84 26.70 12.58
C PRO A 545 -7.59 26.17 13.30
N TYR A 546 -7.64 25.05 14.03
CA TYR A 546 -6.44 24.38 14.57
C TYR A 546 -5.78 23.42 13.57
N LYS A 547 -6.49 23.01 12.50
CA LYS A 547 -6.07 22.00 11.51
C LYS A 547 -5.26 22.56 10.33
N TYR A 548 -5.24 23.89 10.14
CA TYR A 548 -4.57 24.50 9.00
C TYR A 548 -3.05 24.21 8.94
N PRO A 549 -2.48 24.09 7.72
CA PRO A 549 -1.04 23.83 7.56
C PRO A 549 -0.23 25.07 7.95
N ARG A 550 0.40 25.03 9.13
CA ARG A 550 1.26 26.13 9.63
C ARG A 550 2.53 26.29 8.80
N LYS A 551 2.98 25.21 8.16
CA LYS A 551 4.06 25.20 7.18
C LYS A 551 3.52 24.72 5.83
N VAL A 552 3.94 25.35 4.74
CA VAL A 552 3.63 24.93 3.36
C VAL A 552 4.94 24.82 2.60
N ALA A 553 5.07 23.81 1.73
CA ALA A 553 6.19 23.65 0.81
C ALA A 553 5.66 23.28 -0.57
N PHE A 554 6.01 24.07 -1.58
CA PHE A 554 5.69 23.76 -2.97
C PHE A 554 6.77 22.86 -3.57
N ILE A 555 6.36 21.79 -4.22
CA ILE A 555 7.25 20.78 -4.82
C ILE A 555 6.76 20.39 -6.22
N SER A 556 7.66 19.87 -7.05
CA SER A 556 7.34 19.42 -8.41
C SER A 556 6.52 18.12 -8.44
N GLU A 557 6.78 17.19 -7.51
CA GLU A 557 6.09 15.90 -7.42
C GLU A 557 6.09 15.37 -5.98
N LEU A 558 5.07 14.57 -5.64
CA LEU A 558 4.99 13.85 -4.37
C LEU A 558 5.65 12.46 -4.48
N PRO A 559 6.42 12.00 -3.46
CA PRO A 559 6.95 10.65 -3.45
C PRO A 559 5.80 9.64 -3.37
N LYS A 560 5.79 8.65 -4.27
CA LYS A 560 4.71 7.68 -4.42
C LYS A 560 5.23 6.25 -4.51
N THR A 561 4.42 5.29 -4.08
CA THR A 561 4.63 3.86 -4.38
C THR A 561 4.47 3.59 -5.87
N VAL A 562 4.84 2.39 -6.32
CA VAL A 562 4.48 1.87 -7.65
C VAL A 562 2.95 1.81 -7.91
N SER A 563 2.12 1.93 -6.86
CA SER A 563 0.66 2.05 -6.97
C SER A 563 0.17 3.48 -7.23
N GLY A 564 1.05 4.49 -7.12
CA GLY A 564 0.67 5.91 -7.06
C GLY A 564 0.24 6.39 -5.66
N LYS A 565 0.33 5.56 -4.61
CA LYS A 565 0.01 5.99 -3.23
C LYS A 565 1.12 6.86 -2.66
N ILE A 566 0.77 8.01 -2.11
CA ILE A 566 1.72 8.96 -1.49
C ILE A 566 2.46 8.28 -0.32
N LEU A 567 3.78 8.39 -0.30
CA LEU A 567 4.67 7.91 0.75
C LEU A 567 4.86 8.99 1.84
N ARG A 568 3.84 9.18 2.68
CA ARG A 568 3.88 10.16 3.79
C ARG A 568 5.02 9.91 4.77
N SER A 569 5.42 8.66 5.01
CA SER A 569 6.58 8.34 5.85
C SER A 569 7.89 8.93 5.31
N THR A 570 8.08 8.98 3.99
CA THR A 570 9.24 9.64 3.37
C THR A 570 9.25 11.14 3.66
N LEU A 571 8.11 11.83 3.49
CA LEU A 571 7.98 13.27 3.76
C LEU A 571 8.12 13.58 5.26
N ARG A 572 7.50 12.78 6.13
CA ARG A 572 7.63 12.90 7.59
C ARG A 572 9.08 12.66 8.06
N ASN A 573 9.79 11.71 7.45
CA ASN A 573 11.19 11.48 7.77
C ASN A 573 12.09 12.64 7.30
N GLN A 574 11.81 13.25 6.15
CA GLN A 574 12.49 14.48 5.72
C GLN A 574 12.29 15.64 6.73
N GLU A 575 11.09 15.79 7.29
CA GLU A 575 10.82 16.80 8.33
C GLU A 575 11.47 16.49 9.68
N LYS A 576 11.51 15.20 10.06
CA LYS A 576 11.99 14.78 11.39
C LYS A 576 13.51 14.68 11.49
N TYR A 577 14.19 14.29 10.41
CA TYR A 577 15.63 13.99 10.42
C TYR A 577 16.47 14.98 9.59
N GLY A 578 15.84 16.02 9.03
CA GLY A 578 16.47 16.87 8.03
C GLY A 578 16.69 16.13 6.71
N ASN A 579 17.34 16.80 5.76
CA ASN A 579 17.58 16.23 4.43
C ASN A 579 18.46 14.98 4.53
N ALA A 580 17.94 13.81 4.13
CA ALA A 580 18.65 12.54 4.19
C ALA A 580 19.98 12.50 3.38
N ASN A 581 20.27 13.50 2.55
CA ASN A 581 21.57 13.68 1.90
C ASN A 581 22.71 14.06 2.86
N VAL A 582 22.44 14.48 4.11
CA VAL A 582 23.50 14.66 5.13
C VAL A 582 24.25 13.34 5.37
N TRP A 583 23.53 12.22 5.33
CA TRP A 583 24.08 10.86 5.49
C TRP A 583 24.75 10.28 4.24
N LYS A 584 24.96 11.08 3.17
CA LYS A 584 25.79 10.66 2.02
C LYS A 584 27.27 11.01 2.18
N TYR A 585 27.61 11.82 3.17
CA TYR A 585 28.96 12.35 3.37
C TYR A 585 29.48 11.98 4.77
N PHE A 586 29.46 10.68 5.10
CA PHE A 586 29.95 10.16 6.38
C PHE A 586 31.46 10.32 6.59
N THR A 587 32.21 10.51 5.50
CA THR A 587 33.67 10.59 5.51
C THR A 587 34.15 11.67 4.54
N ALA A 588 35.22 12.38 4.91
CA ALA A 588 35.89 13.36 4.07
C ALA A 588 37.41 13.20 4.17
N LEU A 589 38.14 13.52 3.10
CA LEU A 589 39.60 13.53 3.08
C LEU A 589 40.04 14.97 2.84
N VAL A 590 40.74 15.56 3.81
CA VAL A 590 41.26 16.94 3.73
C VAL A 590 42.71 16.87 3.29
N ASP A 591 43.02 17.56 2.19
CA ASP A 591 44.34 17.67 1.53
C ASP A 591 45.10 16.35 1.31
N GLY A 592 44.36 15.23 1.25
CA GLY A 592 44.93 13.90 1.08
C GLY A 592 45.57 13.30 2.34
N GLN A 593 45.70 14.06 3.42
CA GLN A 593 46.49 13.71 4.61
C GLN A 593 45.66 13.51 5.87
N ILE A 594 44.47 14.10 5.95
CA ILE A 594 43.60 14.00 7.15
C ILE A 594 42.29 13.33 6.77
N PHE A 595 41.98 12.24 7.45
CA PHE A 595 40.76 11.47 7.21
C PHE A 595 39.70 11.77 8.29
N CYS A 596 38.64 12.45 7.87
CA CYS A 596 37.54 12.86 8.74
C CYS A 596 36.38 11.87 8.68
N LEU A 597 35.86 11.43 9.83
CA LEU A 597 34.74 10.49 9.94
C LEU A 597 33.85 10.74 11.17
N HIS A 598 32.68 10.09 11.23
CA HIS A 598 31.71 10.30 12.31
C HIS A 598 31.94 9.45 13.57
N GLY A 599 32.84 8.47 13.54
CA GLY A 599 33.13 7.56 14.67
C GLY A 599 34.56 7.00 14.62
N GLY A 600 34.79 5.78 15.12
CA GLY A 600 36.12 5.17 15.19
C GLY A 600 36.54 4.39 13.94
N LEU A 601 37.61 3.60 14.07
CA LEU A 601 38.07 2.67 13.04
C LEU A 601 37.32 1.31 13.12
N SER A 602 37.44 0.47 12.11
CA SER A 602 36.76 -0.84 12.01
C SER A 602 37.77 -1.96 11.68
N PRO A 603 37.77 -3.11 12.40
CA PRO A 603 38.68 -4.22 12.11
C PRO A 603 38.65 -4.78 10.68
N PRO A 604 37.50 -4.87 9.96
CA PRO A 604 37.46 -5.24 8.54
C PRO A 604 37.82 -4.11 7.55
N ILE A 605 38.37 -2.98 8.01
CA ILE A 605 38.70 -1.82 7.15
C ILE A 605 40.16 -1.42 7.36
N ASP A 606 41.03 -1.92 6.48
CA ASP A 606 42.45 -1.58 6.47
C ASP A 606 42.78 -0.41 5.53
N THR A 607 41.92 -0.12 4.54
CA THR A 607 42.18 0.90 3.51
C THR A 607 41.03 1.88 3.26
N LEU A 608 41.37 3.09 2.78
CA LEU A 608 40.40 4.08 2.30
C LEU A 608 39.51 3.56 1.16
N ASP A 609 39.99 2.60 0.35
CA ASP A 609 39.18 1.97 -0.70
C ASP A 609 38.16 0.97 -0.14
N ASN A 610 38.45 0.31 0.99
CA ASN A 610 37.43 -0.48 1.70
C ASN A 610 36.28 0.44 2.17
N ILE A 611 36.59 1.66 2.62
CA ILE A 611 35.59 2.65 3.04
C ILE A 611 34.75 3.14 1.84
N ARG A 612 35.39 3.44 0.71
CA ARG A 612 34.71 3.84 -0.53
C ARG A 612 33.79 2.75 -1.09
N ALA A 613 34.05 1.48 -0.77
CA ALA A 613 33.24 0.34 -1.18
C ALA A 613 32.07 0.01 -0.24
N LEU A 614 31.89 0.74 0.87
CA LEU A 614 30.78 0.51 1.79
C LEU A 614 29.45 1.03 1.22
N ASP A 615 28.42 0.18 1.27
CA ASP A 615 27.04 0.60 1.03
C ASP A 615 26.59 1.58 2.14
N CYS A 616 26.44 2.86 1.78
CA CYS A 616 25.87 3.87 2.67
C CYS A 616 24.36 3.65 2.82
N LEU A 617 23.97 2.84 3.80
CA LEU A 617 22.59 2.44 4.09
C LEU A 617 21.75 3.58 4.68
N GLN A 618 20.42 3.46 4.55
CA GLN A 618 19.45 4.43 5.10
C GLN A 618 19.26 4.32 6.63
N GLU A 619 19.69 3.22 7.22
CA GLU A 619 19.72 2.96 8.66
C GLU A 619 21.08 2.33 9.00
N VAL A 620 21.62 2.64 10.18
CA VAL A 620 22.88 2.07 10.67
C VAL A 620 22.61 0.61 11.06
N PRO A 621 23.32 -0.39 10.48
CA PRO A 621 23.14 -1.78 10.85
C PRO A 621 23.60 -2.02 12.30
N HIS A 622 23.06 -3.05 12.95
CA HIS A 622 23.44 -3.39 14.33
C HIS A 622 24.85 -3.99 14.46
N GLU A 623 25.46 -4.42 13.35
CA GLU A 623 26.79 -5.03 13.30
C GLU A 623 27.46 -4.75 11.93
N GLY A 624 28.77 -4.97 11.85
CA GLY A 624 29.56 -4.86 10.61
C GLY A 624 30.16 -3.47 10.35
N PRO A 625 30.85 -3.27 9.23
CA PRO A 625 31.85 -2.20 9.10
C PRO A 625 31.32 -0.77 9.27
N ILE A 626 30.07 -0.50 8.84
CA ILE A 626 29.41 0.80 9.07
C ILE A 626 29.03 1.00 10.55
N CYS A 627 28.62 -0.06 11.25
CA CYS A 627 28.37 -0.03 12.69
C CYS A 627 29.68 0.31 13.42
N ASP A 628 30.76 -0.39 13.09
CA ASP A 628 32.07 -0.18 13.71
C ASP A 628 32.63 1.24 13.46
N LEU A 629 32.58 1.73 12.21
CA LEU A 629 33.02 3.10 11.87
C LEU A 629 32.23 4.20 12.60
N LEU A 630 31.07 3.89 13.17
CA LEU A 630 30.24 4.82 13.93
C LEU A 630 30.40 4.67 15.44
N TRP A 631 30.64 3.44 15.93
CA TRP A 631 30.56 3.10 17.35
C TRP A 631 31.86 2.61 17.99
N SER A 632 32.94 2.41 17.22
CA SER A 632 34.24 2.08 17.78
C SER A 632 34.89 3.28 18.47
N ASP A 633 35.65 3.04 19.55
CA ASP A 633 36.29 4.07 20.37
C ASP A 633 37.79 3.79 20.64
N PRO A 634 38.67 4.80 20.59
CA PRO A 634 40.06 4.66 21.04
C PRO A 634 40.13 4.34 22.54
N ASP A 635 41.17 3.61 22.96
CA ASP A 635 41.38 3.13 24.33
C ASP A 635 42.88 2.85 24.57
N ASP A 636 43.33 2.82 25.82
CA ASP A 636 44.74 2.64 26.24
C ASP A 636 45.29 1.20 26.01
N ARG A 637 44.52 0.36 25.32
CA ARG A 637 44.89 -1.04 25.04
C ARG A 637 45.85 -1.14 23.86
N GLY A 638 46.52 -2.28 23.74
CA GLY A 638 47.11 -2.71 22.46
C GLY A 638 46.08 -3.47 21.63
N GLY A 639 46.00 -3.18 20.34
CA GLY A 639 45.13 -3.87 19.38
C GLY A 639 43.64 -3.57 19.55
N TRP A 640 42.81 -4.44 18.99
CA TRP A 640 41.34 -4.36 19.05
C TRP A 640 40.77 -5.02 20.32
N GLY A 641 39.63 -4.50 20.78
CA GLY A 641 38.80 -5.08 21.85
C GLY A 641 37.31 -4.87 21.59
N ILE A 642 36.45 -5.57 22.32
CA ILE A 642 34.99 -5.40 22.18
C ILE A 642 34.55 -4.15 22.96
N SER A 643 33.71 -3.31 22.36
CA SER A 643 33.16 -2.14 23.05
C SER A 643 32.21 -2.56 24.19
N PRO A 644 32.36 -2.01 25.41
CA PRO A 644 31.43 -2.28 26.52
C PRO A 644 30.02 -1.74 26.28
N ARG A 645 29.83 -0.94 25.22
CA ARG A 645 28.54 -0.36 24.80
C ARG A 645 27.68 -1.33 23.99
N GLY A 646 28.20 -2.51 23.63
CA GLY A 646 27.48 -3.54 22.87
C GLY A 646 27.39 -3.29 21.36
N ALA A 647 28.09 -2.29 20.84
CA ALA A 647 28.24 -2.00 19.41
C ALA A 647 29.65 -1.43 19.16
N GLY A 648 30.27 -1.81 18.04
CA GLY A 648 31.64 -1.43 17.69
C GLY A 648 32.74 -2.02 18.59
N TYR A 649 33.96 -1.51 18.42
CA TYR A 649 35.18 -2.02 19.03
C TYR A 649 35.91 -0.93 19.84
N THR A 650 36.71 -1.32 20.83
CA THR A 650 37.78 -0.45 21.34
C THR A 650 39.08 -0.71 20.58
N PHE A 651 39.94 0.30 20.40
CA PHE A 651 41.20 0.13 19.65
C PHE A 651 42.36 0.95 20.20
N GLY A 652 43.56 0.38 20.11
CA GLY A 652 44.81 0.99 20.56
C GLY A 652 45.44 1.99 19.59
N GLN A 653 46.50 2.63 20.09
CA GLN A 653 47.38 3.50 19.30
C GLN A 653 48.05 2.75 18.14
N ASP A 654 48.44 1.50 18.34
CA ASP A 654 49.04 0.63 17.32
C ASP A 654 48.15 0.42 16.10
N ILE A 655 46.82 0.31 16.31
CA ILE A 655 45.83 0.24 15.24
C ILE A 655 45.76 1.56 14.48
N SER A 656 45.79 2.68 15.20
CA SER A 656 45.70 4.04 14.65
C SER A 656 46.92 4.36 13.77
N GLU A 657 48.13 4.07 14.28
CA GLU A 657 49.41 4.21 13.58
C GLU A 657 49.47 3.32 12.33
N THR A 658 49.07 2.04 12.47
CA THR A 658 49.07 1.09 11.34
C THR A 658 48.13 1.55 10.22
N PHE A 659 46.91 1.96 10.57
CA PHE A 659 45.94 2.47 9.60
C PHE A 659 46.43 3.73 8.90
N ASN A 660 47.01 4.69 9.64
CA ASN A 660 47.56 5.92 9.08
C ASN A 660 48.70 5.63 8.11
N HIS A 661 49.68 4.85 8.55
CA HIS A 661 50.84 4.47 7.75
C HIS A 661 50.44 3.72 6.48
N ALA A 662 49.48 2.79 6.56
CA ALA A 662 48.99 2.03 5.40
C ALA A 662 48.26 2.90 4.36
N ASN A 663 47.65 4.01 4.79
CA ASN A 663 46.84 4.88 3.94
C ASN A 663 47.53 6.21 3.56
N GLY A 664 48.78 6.44 4.01
CA GLY A 664 49.50 7.69 3.78
C GLY A 664 48.90 8.89 4.52
N LEU A 665 48.16 8.65 5.60
CA LEU A 665 47.52 9.67 6.41
C LEU A 665 48.45 10.16 7.51
N THR A 666 48.31 11.44 7.88
CA THR A 666 48.95 12.04 9.05
C THR A 666 48.03 11.97 10.27
N LEU A 667 46.71 12.08 10.08
CA LEU A 667 45.73 12.16 11.15
C LEU A 667 44.38 11.55 10.75
N VAL A 668 43.79 10.79 11.66
CA VAL A 668 42.37 10.39 11.64
C VAL A 668 41.60 11.29 12.61
N SER A 669 40.55 11.92 12.10
CA SER A 669 39.78 12.99 12.75
C SER A 669 38.34 12.54 12.93
N ARG A 670 37.88 12.33 14.17
CA ARG A 670 36.55 11.72 14.41
C ARG A 670 35.57 12.56 15.20
N ALA A 671 34.29 12.23 15.09
CA ALA A 671 33.25 12.64 16.04
C ALA A 671 33.05 11.59 17.15
N HIS A 672 32.51 12.02 18.30
CA HIS A 672 32.10 11.14 19.40
C HIS A 672 30.86 11.73 20.10
N GLN A 673 29.93 10.90 20.57
CA GLN A 673 28.65 11.37 21.14
C GLN A 673 28.79 12.25 22.38
N LEU A 674 29.88 12.14 23.14
CA LEU A 674 30.15 12.92 24.34
C LEU A 674 31.53 13.56 24.19
N VAL A 675 31.61 14.86 23.89
CA VAL A 675 32.88 15.55 23.62
C VAL A 675 33.85 15.46 24.81
N MET A 676 33.32 15.54 26.03
CA MET A 676 34.11 15.45 27.27
C MET A 676 34.75 14.07 27.50
N GLU A 677 34.15 13.00 26.98
CA GLU A 677 34.78 11.67 27.00
C GLU A 677 35.79 11.53 25.86
N GLY A 678 35.47 12.09 24.68
CA GLY A 678 36.32 12.06 23.49
C GLY A 678 37.63 12.82 23.64
N TYR A 679 37.66 13.91 24.40
CA TYR A 679 38.88 14.69 24.68
C TYR A 679 39.99 13.88 25.37
N ASN A 680 39.64 12.84 26.12
CA ASN A 680 40.62 12.04 26.85
C ASN A 680 41.45 11.15 25.91
N TRP A 681 41.06 11.02 24.64
CA TRP A 681 41.64 10.08 23.70
C TRP A 681 42.28 10.77 22.51
N CYS A 682 43.60 10.90 22.56
CA CYS A 682 44.47 11.34 21.47
C CYS A 682 45.69 10.40 21.41
N HIS A 683 45.76 9.52 20.42
CA HIS A 683 46.87 8.57 20.23
C HIS A 683 48.06 9.26 19.53
N ASP A 684 48.85 10.06 20.26
CA ASP A 684 50.03 10.78 19.74
C ASP A 684 49.83 11.41 18.35
N GLN A 685 48.72 12.14 18.17
CA GLN A 685 48.31 12.81 16.92
C GLN A 685 47.93 11.90 15.75
N ASN A 686 47.88 10.57 15.92
CA ASN A 686 47.37 9.64 14.91
C ASN A 686 45.84 9.62 14.83
N VAL A 687 45.16 9.69 15.97
CA VAL A 687 43.69 9.80 16.08
C VAL A 687 43.35 10.93 17.05
N VAL A 688 42.41 11.79 16.65
CA VAL A 688 41.89 12.91 17.46
C VAL A 688 40.36 12.96 17.37
N THR A 689 39.70 13.24 18.51
CA THR A 689 38.26 13.45 18.58
C THR A 689 37.91 14.94 18.60
N ILE A 690 37.06 15.38 17.67
CA ILE A 690 36.85 16.80 17.36
C ILE A 690 35.49 17.34 17.83
N PHE A 691 34.39 16.61 17.63
CA PHE A 691 33.04 17.15 17.87
C PHE A 691 32.03 16.08 18.28
N SER A 692 30.86 16.52 18.78
CA SER A 692 29.68 15.68 18.99
C SER A 692 28.60 15.97 17.97
N ALA A 693 27.96 14.91 17.49
CA ALA A 693 26.79 14.98 16.62
C ALA A 693 25.71 15.90 17.25
N PRO A 694 25.30 17.00 16.56
CA PRO A 694 24.34 17.97 17.10
C PRO A 694 23.05 17.35 17.60
N ASN A 695 22.65 16.22 16.99
CA ASN A 695 21.41 15.51 17.27
C ASN A 695 21.34 14.81 18.65
N TYR A 696 22.42 14.83 19.45
CA TYR A 696 22.47 14.19 20.77
C TYR A 696 22.78 15.17 21.93
N CYS A 697 23.13 16.42 21.63
CA CYS A 697 23.65 17.35 22.65
C CYS A 697 22.61 17.88 23.63
N TYR A 698 21.31 17.86 23.29
CA TYR A 698 20.26 18.56 24.05
C TYR A 698 19.92 17.98 25.44
N HIS A 699 20.40 16.77 25.77
CA HIS A 699 20.08 16.11 27.05
C HIS A 699 21.27 15.92 28.00
N CYS A 700 22.51 15.95 27.51
CA CYS A 700 23.69 15.57 28.31
C CYS A 700 24.54 16.74 28.83
N GLY A 701 24.21 18.00 28.49
CA GLY A 701 25.05 19.15 28.85
C GLY A 701 26.39 19.17 28.10
N ASN A 702 26.46 18.52 26.94
CA ASN A 702 27.65 18.46 26.10
C ASN A 702 28.13 19.85 25.68
N GLN A 703 29.42 20.09 25.84
CA GLN A 703 30.13 21.08 25.05
C GLN A 703 30.22 20.61 23.59
N ALA A 704 30.33 21.54 22.64
CA ALA A 704 30.76 21.27 21.28
C ALA A 704 32.19 21.78 21.09
N ALA A 705 32.87 21.32 20.04
CA ALA A 705 34.17 21.86 19.68
C ALA A 705 34.40 21.83 18.16
N ILE A 706 35.28 22.71 17.71
CA ILE A 706 35.86 22.70 16.37
C ILE A 706 37.36 22.61 16.52
N MET A 707 37.98 21.74 15.74
CA MET A 707 39.42 21.70 15.56
C MET A 707 39.79 22.62 14.40
N GLU A 708 40.59 23.64 14.68
CA GLU A 708 41.24 24.46 13.66
C GLU A 708 42.64 23.91 13.41
N LEU A 709 43.01 23.74 12.14
CA LEU A 709 44.34 23.32 11.70
C LEU A 709 45.04 24.52 11.06
N ASP A 710 46.33 24.71 11.35
CA ASP A 710 47.17 25.65 10.60
C ASP A 710 47.82 24.99 9.37
N ASP A 711 48.52 25.80 8.56
CA ASP A 711 49.22 25.37 7.34
C ASP A 711 50.32 24.31 7.59
N THR A 712 50.64 24.00 8.85
CA THR A 712 51.58 22.94 9.26
C THR A 712 50.90 21.70 9.84
N LEU A 713 49.57 21.60 9.70
CA LEU A 713 48.68 20.60 10.29
C LEU A 713 48.70 20.54 11.83
N LYS A 714 49.20 21.60 12.47
CA LYS A 714 49.10 21.72 13.92
C LYS A 714 47.69 22.17 14.29
N TYR A 715 47.05 21.42 15.18
CA TYR A 715 45.67 21.69 15.57
C TYR A 715 45.54 22.51 16.85
N SER A 716 44.42 23.23 16.96
CA SER A 716 43.91 23.84 18.18
C SER A 716 42.40 23.63 18.27
N PHE A 717 41.82 23.72 19.47
CA PHE A 717 40.38 23.51 19.68
C PHE A 717 39.68 24.79 20.13
N LEU A 718 38.64 25.18 19.38
CA LEU A 718 37.63 26.12 19.83
C LEU A 718 36.53 25.35 20.55
N GLN A 719 36.41 25.55 21.86
CA GLN A 719 35.40 24.91 22.71
C GLN A 719 34.17 25.81 22.85
N PHE A 720 32.98 25.22 22.75
CA PHE A 720 31.69 25.90 22.88
C PHE A 720 30.89 25.28 24.02
N ASP A 721 30.46 26.10 24.97
CA ASP A 721 29.55 25.67 26.02
C ASP A 721 28.14 25.40 25.46
N PRO A 722 27.37 24.46 26.06
CA PRO A 722 25.96 24.28 25.71
C PRO A 722 25.18 25.58 25.91
N ALA A 723 24.21 25.85 25.02
CA ALA A 723 23.36 27.01 25.15
C ALA A 723 22.62 27.01 26.50
N PRO A 724 22.57 28.16 27.23
CA PRO A 724 22.02 28.22 28.58
C PRO A 724 20.52 27.89 28.58
N ARG A 725 20.08 27.13 29.58
CA ARG A 725 18.66 26.76 29.72
C ARG A 725 17.85 27.98 30.15
N ARG A 726 16.59 28.03 29.73
CA ARG A 726 15.71 29.19 29.92
C ARG A 726 15.46 29.45 31.42
N GLY A 727 16.13 30.46 31.96
CA GLY A 727 16.07 30.83 33.39
C GLY A 727 17.41 30.74 34.13
N GLU A 728 18.45 30.18 33.50
CA GLU A 728 19.82 30.15 34.02
C GLU A 728 20.65 31.34 33.48
N PRO A 729 21.70 31.80 34.20
CA PRO A 729 22.54 32.91 33.74
C PRO A 729 23.32 32.57 32.45
N HIS A 730 23.52 33.55 31.58
CA HIS A 730 24.37 33.39 30.40
C HIS A 730 25.84 33.13 30.80
N VAL A 731 26.44 32.09 30.21
CA VAL A 731 27.88 31.82 30.31
C VAL A 731 28.66 32.87 29.51
N THR A 732 29.80 33.32 30.02
CA THR A 732 30.45 34.59 29.66
C THR A 732 31.43 34.53 28.47
N ARG A 733 31.28 33.58 27.53
CA ARG A 733 32.12 33.48 26.33
C ARG A 733 31.31 33.43 25.03
N ARG A 734 31.89 33.95 23.95
CA ARG A 734 31.23 34.19 22.65
C ARG A 734 30.62 32.90 22.07
N THR A 735 29.30 32.88 21.95
CA THR A 735 28.61 32.06 20.95
C THR A 735 28.85 32.68 19.56
N PRO A 736 29.35 31.94 18.55
CA PRO A 736 29.43 32.46 17.17
C PRO A 736 28.05 32.45 16.48
N ASP A 737 27.84 33.38 15.56
CA ASP A 737 26.54 33.62 14.91
C ASP A 737 26.01 32.45 14.06
N TYR A 738 26.84 31.45 13.71
CA TYR A 738 26.41 30.31 12.89
C TYR A 738 25.62 29.22 13.66
N PHE A 739 25.53 29.33 15.00
CA PHE A 739 24.80 28.42 15.88
C PHE A 739 23.53 29.02 16.51
N LEU A 740 23.06 30.18 16.02
CA LEU A 740 21.82 30.85 16.46
C LEU A 740 20.64 30.60 15.50
#